data_AF-A0A086PR80-F1
#
_entry.id   AF-A0A086PR80-F1
#
_cell.length_a   1.000
_cell.length_b   1.000
_cell.length_c   1.000
_cell.angle_alpha   90.00
_cell.angle_beta   90.00
_cell.angle_gamma   90.00
#
_symmetry.space_group_name_H-M   'P 1'
#
loop_
_entity.id
_entity.type
_entity.pdbx_description
1 polymer ?
#
loop_
_entity_poly.entity_id
_entity_poly.type
_entity_poly.pdbx_seq_one_letter_code
_entity_poly.pdbx_strand_id
1 'polypeptide(L)'
;MMLGRLLFAASIIPWQQCLAQDVGYNLGPLQQLTQFRKQHRRTVDGRLCAAAFVQDDQTYTDCTGARAPDGKAGGEWCYVEVQLLGKGGRDWNWCIPPINYDKVRSKSREAFEMKATEAEKMIARLDGSISRVDDMLHRHSATCGSRHDSVGRQVEKIEKVLSHSRSCLKKVEEASGKIGALEKDIIVIQNDIATSRRRLFAQPENCETVPGYEDEPFPDGIKGYYYGNARFSGAPRAIRIDRAIDFVFAGAGPVEGLTSQQYSIRWDGYLLAPRSGDFTFSIETDSGVRVFLNQQPIIVDRMPPATETDAIGDKIVPLTAVAGHPGSHTTESVPLELTAGEKYKLRVELVHTCHFKYENSDSASLKLSWQSPGVKKEVISGKYFFTSSPSSPVKVSGLDPQLFQISLLYSGEKAFADSEQFVVADIPQKYQGMKTIRGPSDPAVDYFEFSANMPVDVYVASSGRATLPLSPSEKQPWTAHDTGDDLSVYRGTNPLSSALDSSLMKIWQISFPEGGLISLDVTDKGVPFLLFLEGKKANAQSCGGQQQVLSLVGGPTFAECEASSELSEEFGCQAALNGRNMDVKNGVWRTAGGNGVGEYIVVRFNRPVQITHFRFKPRGDAVTWPSEIVLSFSGDGDDEAGDTFGILHTQSMEHNSYKLKQPAITNYVRATISQMYVNGEDSGGSFEFLGTACSLPEEGLDTEAETPKFAIDNCASTMEDIPELLPLQEGEQFFAVCPRSCALSLEGYVYGTDVYAPESSLCKAALHSGVCSAFSACRMLVTVTGPRKSFPASSQNGISSYAHGPSDSSLSFSKTSCTESLLSRAPIKYKISFGTGAPESGWLLDNGSVKRRQQGVVYGWLRPAEATKCPELGFSNPLNKEGILFPPAASSDECKRGADCRTNFWSLSVPDNGRYRVEVQLGNPCSPTAATNYLQVNGTPVAHGVKLEKGRFYVATADVDVTDKIIVLSSLCDITGNTKELCEDAVTTIMNVIIEKM
;
A
#
# COMPACT_ATOMS: atom_id res chain seq x y z
N MET A 1 47.85 19.24 -49.51
CA MET A 1 47.63 20.51 -50.24
C MET A 1 47.07 21.51 -49.24
N MET A 2 47.80 22.62 -49.02
CA MET A 2 47.44 23.88 -48.34
C MET A 2 46.90 23.92 -46.88
N LEU A 3 47.80 24.39 -46.00
CA LEU A 3 47.77 25.63 -45.19
C LEU A 3 46.57 25.99 -44.27
N GLY A 4 46.92 26.35 -43.03
CA GLY A 4 46.20 27.30 -42.16
C GLY A 4 46.24 26.91 -40.67
N ARG A 5 47.25 27.31 -39.89
CA ARG A 5 47.25 28.49 -38.97
C ARG A 5 46.06 28.52 -37.99
N LEU A 6 46.17 28.83 -36.70
CA LEU A 6 47.23 29.09 -35.72
C LEU A 6 46.46 29.42 -34.40
N LEU A 7 47.05 29.12 -33.24
CA LEU A 7 46.98 29.86 -31.95
C LEU A 7 46.47 29.07 -30.73
N PHE A 8 47.45 28.74 -29.89
CA PHE A 8 47.35 28.44 -28.46
C PHE A 8 47.67 29.71 -27.66
N ALA A 9 46.85 30.08 -26.69
CA ALA A 9 47.26 30.66 -25.38
C ALA A 9 46.04 31.01 -24.51
N ALA A 10 45.95 30.41 -23.31
CA ALA A 10 45.30 30.91 -22.10
C ALA A 10 45.68 29.92 -20.95
N SER A 11 46.60 30.26 -20.03
CA SER A 11 46.39 30.91 -18.71
C SER A 11 45.63 29.98 -17.71
N ILE A 12 46.04 29.79 -16.44
CA ILE A 12 45.87 30.73 -15.29
C ILE A 12 46.51 30.12 -13.98
N ILE A 13 47.46 30.78 -13.28
CA ILE A 13 47.47 31.50 -11.93
C ILE A 13 47.40 30.57 -10.66
N PRO A 14 47.58 30.95 -9.34
CA PRO A 14 48.34 31.97 -8.54
C PRO A 14 49.18 31.37 -7.35
N TRP A 15 49.99 32.12 -6.57
CA TRP A 15 49.61 32.91 -5.37
C TRP A 15 50.64 33.98 -4.94
N GLN A 16 50.09 35.11 -4.48
CA GLN A 16 50.66 36.40 -4.02
C GLN A 16 51.41 36.33 -2.68
N GLN A 17 52.55 37.02 -2.56
CA GLN A 17 52.81 38.32 -1.89
C GLN A 17 52.55 38.41 -0.37
N CYS A 18 53.61 38.77 0.37
CA CYS A 18 53.57 39.71 1.48
C CYS A 18 54.74 40.70 1.33
N LEU A 19 54.40 41.98 1.18
CA LEU A 19 55.31 43.13 1.26
C LEU A 19 55.33 43.62 2.72
N ALA A 20 56.51 43.99 3.22
CA ALA A 20 56.64 44.84 4.40
C ALA A 20 57.49 46.07 4.01
N GLN A 21 56.99 47.24 4.37
CA GLN A 21 57.57 48.56 4.06
C GLN A 21 58.83 48.86 4.87
N ASP A 22 59.80 49.51 4.22
CA ASP A 22 60.97 50.15 4.81
C ASP A 22 60.57 51.34 5.69
N VAL A 23 61.02 51.33 6.95
CA VAL A 23 61.01 52.50 7.85
C VAL A 23 62.47 52.86 8.14
N GLY A 24 62.84 54.08 7.74
CA GLY A 24 64.21 54.57 7.77
C GLY A 24 64.83 54.69 9.16
N TYR A 25 66.08 54.25 9.27
CA TYR A 25 67.03 54.73 10.26
C TYR A 25 68.28 55.25 9.55
N ASN A 26 68.64 56.49 9.88
CA ASN A 26 69.76 57.23 9.28
C ASN A 26 71.09 56.75 9.89
N LEU A 27 71.83 55.89 9.17
CA LEU A 27 73.10 55.27 9.60
C LEU A 27 74.35 56.16 9.40
N GLY A 28 74.16 57.42 8.99
CA GLY A 28 75.24 58.36 8.65
C GLY A 28 76.36 58.52 9.69
N PRO A 29 76.10 58.51 11.02
CA PRO A 29 77.17 58.71 12.00
C PRO A 29 78.02 57.45 12.32
N LEU A 30 77.53 56.24 12.04
CA LEU A 30 78.23 54.98 12.38
C LEU A 30 79.19 54.50 11.28
N GLN A 31 79.02 54.98 10.05
CA GLN A 31 79.84 54.57 8.90
C GLN A 31 81.24 55.22 8.91
N GLN A 32 81.39 56.41 9.50
CA GLN A 32 82.69 57.10 9.59
C GLN A 32 83.64 56.51 10.65
N LEU A 33 83.14 55.77 11.66
CA LEU A 33 83.98 55.17 12.71
C LEU A 33 84.45 53.73 12.40
N THR A 34 83.87 53.06 11.39
CA THR A 34 84.20 51.65 11.05
C THR A 34 85.04 51.49 9.79
N GLN A 35 85.25 52.57 9.02
CA GLN A 35 85.90 52.54 7.71
C GLN A 35 87.41 52.19 7.73
N PHE A 36 88.05 52.20 8.91
CA PHE A 36 89.47 51.89 9.08
C PHE A 36 89.76 50.54 9.76
N ARG A 37 88.75 49.69 10.00
CA ARG A 37 88.94 48.39 10.66
C ARG A 37 89.32 47.30 9.65
N LYS A 38 90.60 46.92 9.55
CA LYS A 38 91.05 45.89 8.59
C LYS A 38 90.64 44.46 8.97
N GLN A 39 90.59 44.11 10.26
CA GLN A 39 90.18 42.76 10.74
C GLN A 39 89.55 42.82 12.14
N HIS A 40 88.75 41.82 12.49
CA HIS A 40 88.15 41.69 13.83
C HIS A 40 89.10 40.93 14.77
N ARG A 41 89.57 41.60 15.82
CA ARG A 41 90.36 40.97 16.89
C ARG A 41 89.50 40.59 18.08
N ARG A 42 89.93 39.56 18.78
CA ARG A 42 89.37 39.11 20.05
C ARG A 42 90.41 39.17 21.14
N THR A 43 89.94 39.29 22.36
CA THR A 43 90.74 39.11 23.56
C THR A 43 91.02 37.62 23.78
N VAL A 44 91.99 37.30 24.64
CA VAL A 44 92.37 35.91 25.00
C VAL A 44 91.23 35.05 25.55
N ASP A 45 90.21 35.69 26.13
CA ASP A 45 88.98 35.05 26.61
C ASP A 45 87.84 35.03 25.57
N GLY A 46 88.14 35.41 24.31
CA GLY A 46 87.25 35.26 23.17
C GLY A 46 86.25 36.40 22.96
N ARG A 47 86.32 37.48 23.76
CA ARG A 47 85.45 38.65 23.62
C ARG A 47 85.94 39.57 22.49
N LEU A 48 85.00 40.25 21.83
CA LEU A 48 85.34 41.12 20.70
C LEU A 48 85.91 42.44 21.22
N CYS A 49 87.06 42.85 20.66
CA CYS A 49 87.58 44.19 20.92
C CYS A 49 86.60 45.26 20.41
N ALA A 50 86.49 46.39 21.11
CA ALA A 50 85.73 47.55 20.66
C ALA A 50 86.25 48.08 19.33
N ALA A 51 85.37 48.69 18.53
CA ALA A 51 85.75 49.22 17.22
C ALA A 51 86.75 50.40 17.29
N ALA A 52 86.64 51.24 18.31
CA ALA A 52 87.62 52.27 18.65
C ALA A 52 87.52 52.65 20.14
N PHE A 53 88.63 53.05 20.75
CA PHE A 53 88.68 53.50 22.14
C PHE A 53 89.78 54.54 22.35
N VAL A 54 89.70 55.31 23.44
CA VAL A 54 90.67 56.37 23.78
C VAL A 54 91.39 56.00 25.07
N GLN A 55 92.71 56.16 25.10
CA GLN A 55 93.55 56.01 26.30
C GLN A 55 94.66 57.05 26.25
N ASP A 56 94.90 57.76 27.36
CA ASP A 56 95.91 58.81 27.49
C ASP A 56 95.85 59.86 26.34
N ASP A 57 94.64 60.34 26.05
CA ASP A 57 94.31 61.30 24.98
C ASP A 57 94.66 60.87 23.54
N GLN A 58 94.99 59.60 23.31
CA GLN A 58 95.14 59.01 21.98
C GLN A 58 94.01 58.04 21.66
N THR A 59 93.53 58.08 20.41
CA THR A 59 92.48 57.18 19.92
C THR A 59 93.10 55.99 19.20
N TYR A 60 92.66 54.78 19.57
CA TYR A 60 93.08 53.51 18.99
C TYR A 60 91.89 52.81 18.33
N THR A 61 92.11 52.25 17.15
CA THR A 61 91.07 51.53 16.36
C THR A 61 91.34 50.03 16.25
N ASP A 62 92.39 49.54 16.90
CA ASP A 62 92.78 48.13 17.01
C ASP A 62 93.50 47.89 18.35
N CYS A 63 93.89 46.65 18.64
CA CYS A 63 94.71 46.34 19.81
C CYS A 63 96.01 47.14 19.79
N THR A 64 96.34 47.72 20.95
CA THR A 64 97.48 48.63 21.09
C THR A 64 98.51 48.08 22.05
N GLY A 65 99.79 48.35 21.76
CA GLY A 65 100.91 48.08 22.67
C GLY A 65 101.17 49.20 23.67
N ALA A 66 100.31 50.22 23.71
CA ALA A 66 100.37 51.29 24.71
C ALA A 66 100.25 50.71 26.13
N ARG A 67 100.59 51.51 27.14
CA ARG A 67 100.56 51.04 28.54
C ARG A 67 99.14 50.60 28.89
N ALA A 68 98.99 49.38 29.40
CA ALA A 68 97.69 48.87 29.76
C ALA A 68 97.08 49.66 30.95
N PRO A 69 95.75 49.68 31.12
CA PRO A 69 95.11 50.44 32.19
C PRO A 69 95.52 50.01 33.60
N ASP A 70 96.07 48.81 33.79
CA ASP A 70 96.65 48.34 35.06
C ASP A 70 98.15 48.66 35.23
N GLY A 71 98.74 49.40 34.29
CA GLY A 71 100.12 49.87 34.33
C GLY A 71 101.17 48.86 33.85
N LYS A 72 100.79 47.62 33.48
CA LYS A 72 101.70 46.60 32.96
C LYS A 72 102.00 46.81 31.46
N ALA A 73 103.23 46.51 31.06
CA ALA A 73 103.68 46.59 29.66
C ALA A 73 104.21 45.23 29.20
N GLY A 74 103.92 44.84 27.95
CA GLY A 74 104.43 43.59 27.37
C GLY A 74 103.51 42.84 26.39
N GLY A 75 102.37 43.41 25.98
CA GLY A 75 101.47 42.78 25.01
C GLY A 75 100.56 43.78 24.32
N GLU A 76 99.85 43.36 23.27
CA GLU A 76 98.79 44.17 22.66
C GLU A 76 97.47 43.94 23.40
N TRP A 77 96.73 45.00 23.72
CA TRP A 77 95.46 44.93 24.44
C TRP A 77 94.40 45.84 23.81
N CYS A 78 93.14 45.59 24.15
CA CYS A 78 92.00 46.40 23.72
C CYS A 78 90.94 46.51 24.82
N TYR A 79 90.12 47.58 24.77
CA TYR A 79 88.84 47.58 25.48
C TYR A 79 87.84 46.66 24.76
N VAL A 80 86.96 46.03 25.53
CA VAL A 80 85.90 45.15 25.03
C VAL A 80 84.65 45.98 24.73
N GLU A 81 83.92 45.65 23.67
CA GLU A 81 82.72 46.38 23.25
C GLU A 81 81.58 46.22 24.28
N VAL A 82 81.15 47.33 24.90
CA VAL A 82 80.33 47.32 26.13
C VAL A 82 78.81 47.21 25.91
N GLN A 83 78.33 47.14 24.66
CA GLN A 83 76.90 47.28 24.35
C GLN A 83 76.02 46.05 24.63
N LEU A 84 76.54 44.97 25.25
CA LEU A 84 75.72 43.78 25.54
C LEU A 84 75.83 43.18 26.94
N LEU A 85 76.74 43.62 27.82
CA LEU A 85 76.84 43.13 29.21
C LEU A 85 77.41 44.27 30.08
N GLY A 86 76.62 44.79 31.02
CA GLY A 86 76.92 45.99 31.82
C GLY A 86 78.29 45.98 32.53
N LYS A 87 78.79 47.19 32.88
CA LYS A 87 80.12 47.46 33.47
C LYS A 87 80.52 46.42 34.51
N GLY A 88 81.40 45.49 34.11
CA GLY A 88 82.06 44.55 34.98
C GLY A 88 83.44 45.10 35.38
N GLY A 89 84.04 44.57 36.46
CA GLY A 89 85.27 45.14 37.03
C GLY A 89 86.52 45.21 36.14
N ARG A 90 86.49 44.70 34.88
CA ARG A 90 87.57 44.85 33.88
C ARG A 90 87.01 44.87 32.46
N ASP A 91 86.92 46.06 31.90
CA ASP A 91 86.39 46.31 30.55
C ASP A 91 87.45 46.21 29.43
N TRP A 92 88.64 45.69 29.73
CA TRP A 92 89.75 45.49 28.78
C TRP A 92 90.46 44.15 29.02
N ASN A 93 91.14 43.62 28.00
CA ASN A 93 91.98 42.43 28.13
C ASN A 93 93.04 42.35 27.00
N TRP A 94 94.01 41.44 27.12
CA TRP A 94 95.04 41.18 26.12
C TRP A 94 94.46 40.53 24.85
N CYS A 95 95.01 40.91 23.70
CA CYS A 95 94.57 40.44 22.40
C CYS A 95 95.31 39.18 21.95
N ILE A 96 94.60 38.30 21.24
CA ILE A 96 95.24 37.19 20.51
C ILE A 96 95.77 37.66 19.15
N PRO A 97 96.77 36.97 18.56
CA PRO A 97 97.27 37.29 17.23
C PRO A 97 96.19 37.18 16.13
N PRO A 98 96.34 37.86 14.99
CA PRO A 98 95.39 37.78 13.87
C PRO A 98 95.28 36.36 13.33
N ILE A 99 94.06 35.91 13.02
CA ILE A 99 93.81 34.60 12.42
C ILE A 99 94.30 34.63 10.96
N ASN A 100 95.25 33.74 10.63
CA ASN A 100 95.72 33.58 9.25
C ASN A 100 94.75 32.68 8.47
N TYR A 101 93.76 33.31 7.83
CA TYR A 101 92.71 32.62 7.07
C TYR A 101 93.23 31.82 5.88
N ASP A 102 94.39 32.15 5.32
CA ASP A 102 94.97 31.39 4.19
C ASP A 102 95.57 30.06 4.64
N LYS A 103 96.15 30.00 5.85
CA LYS A 103 96.61 28.76 6.48
C LYS A 103 95.46 27.86 6.96
N VAL A 104 94.31 28.46 7.30
CA VAL A 104 93.07 27.72 7.61
C VAL A 104 92.47 27.13 6.34
N ARG A 105 92.38 27.91 5.24
CA ARG A 105 91.87 27.42 3.96
C ARG A 105 92.71 26.29 3.35
N SER A 106 94.04 26.34 3.46
CA SER A 106 94.90 25.29 2.92
C SER A 106 94.75 23.96 3.67
N LYS A 107 94.66 23.98 5.01
CA LYS A 107 94.40 22.78 5.81
C LYS A 107 92.98 22.23 5.64
N SER A 108 91.98 23.09 5.47
CA SER A 108 90.63 22.65 5.14
C SER A 108 90.57 21.97 3.78
N ARG A 109 91.35 22.43 2.78
CA ARG A 109 91.39 21.82 1.45
C ARG A 109 91.94 20.38 1.48
N GLU A 110 93.02 20.12 2.20
CA GLU A 110 93.54 18.75 2.40
C GLU A 110 92.53 17.85 3.15
N ALA A 111 91.83 18.38 4.16
CA ALA A 111 90.81 17.63 4.89
C ALA A 111 89.58 17.31 4.01
N PHE A 112 89.20 18.21 3.10
CA PHE A 112 88.13 17.98 2.14
C PHE A 112 88.51 16.97 1.05
N GLU A 113 89.77 16.95 0.56
CA GLU A 113 90.24 15.94 -0.39
C GLU A 113 90.31 14.52 0.22
N MET A 114 90.73 14.40 1.49
CA MET A 114 90.64 13.11 2.19
C MET A 114 89.19 12.65 2.41
N LYS A 115 88.27 13.58 2.70
CA LYS A 115 86.84 13.25 2.83
C LYS A 115 86.18 12.92 1.49
N ALA A 116 86.61 13.54 0.40
CA ALA A 116 86.12 13.23 -0.95
C ALA A 116 86.51 11.81 -1.37
N THR A 117 87.76 11.39 -1.13
CA THR A 117 88.21 10.02 -1.44
C THR A 117 87.56 8.95 -0.55
N GLU A 118 87.20 9.29 0.70
CA GLU A 118 86.39 8.41 1.56
C GLU A 118 84.94 8.29 1.06
N ALA A 119 84.35 9.40 0.58
CA ALA A 119 83.02 9.42 -0.01
C ALA A 119 82.95 8.63 -1.33
N GLU A 120 83.97 8.72 -2.20
CA GLU A 120 84.04 7.92 -3.43
C GLU A 120 84.09 6.42 -3.15
N LYS A 121 84.81 5.99 -2.10
CA LYS A 121 84.80 4.58 -1.64
C LYS A 121 83.43 4.15 -1.08
N MET A 122 82.67 5.06 -0.46
CA MET A 122 81.30 4.78 -0.03
C MET A 122 80.34 4.69 -1.22
N ILE A 123 80.49 5.57 -2.22
CA ILE A 123 79.70 5.52 -3.46
C ILE A 123 79.93 4.18 -4.19
N ALA A 124 81.18 3.74 -4.33
CA ALA A 124 81.49 2.45 -4.95
C ALA A 124 80.88 1.24 -4.20
N ARG A 125 80.80 1.31 -2.86
CA ARG A 125 80.10 0.30 -2.05
C ARG A 125 78.58 0.38 -2.19
N LEU A 126 78.05 1.59 -2.35
CA LEU A 126 76.63 1.83 -2.59
C LEU A 126 76.23 1.28 -3.96
N ASP A 127 77.00 1.54 -5.01
CA ASP A 127 76.77 1.02 -6.37
C ASP A 127 76.83 -0.51 -6.42
N GLY A 128 77.79 -1.12 -5.71
CA GLY A 128 77.85 -2.58 -5.56
C GLY A 128 76.69 -3.17 -4.73
N SER A 129 75.98 -2.35 -3.95
CA SER A 129 74.77 -2.75 -3.22
C SER A 129 73.51 -2.50 -4.05
N ILE A 130 73.46 -1.40 -4.81
CA ILE A 130 72.42 -1.10 -5.79
C ILE A 130 72.37 -2.19 -6.85
N SER A 131 73.52 -2.61 -7.41
CA SER A 131 73.57 -3.69 -8.39
C SER A 131 73.10 -5.04 -7.84
N ARG A 132 73.35 -5.33 -6.55
CA ARG A 132 72.83 -6.55 -5.88
C ARG A 132 71.33 -6.47 -5.62
N VAL A 133 70.83 -5.28 -5.26
CA VAL A 133 69.39 -5.03 -5.10
C VAL A 133 68.69 -5.11 -6.46
N ASP A 134 69.32 -4.64 -7.54
CA ASP A 134 68.78 -4.68 -8.90
C ASP A 134 68.74 -6.12 -9.44
N ASP A 135 69.77 -6.92 -9.19
CA ASP A 135 69.76 -8.37 -9.48
C ASP A 135 68.70 -9.11 -8.63
N MET A 136 68.52 -8.74 -7.36
CA MET A 136 67.42 -9.25 -6.53
C MET A 136 66.05 -8.81 -7.05
N LEU A 137 65.92 -7.57 -7.54
CA LEU A 137 64.69 -7.03 -8.12
C LEU A 137 64.36 -7.72 -9.44
N HIS A 138 65.38 -8.04 -10.25
CA HIS A 138 65.20 -8.79 -11.48
C HIS A 138 64.77 -10.23 -11.21
N ARG A 139 65.39 -10.91 -10.23
CA ARG A 139 64.94 -12.23 -9.78
C ARG A 139 63.55 -12.19 -9.15
N HIS A 140 63.22 -11.14 -8.41
CA HIS A 140 61.87 -10.91 -7.88
C HIS A 140 60.86 -10.67 -9.01
N SER A 141 61.19 -9.91 -10.04
CA SER A 141 60.35 -9.68 -11.21
C SER A 141 60.14 -10.96 -12.04
N ALA A 142 61.16 -11.81 -12.14
CA ALA A 142 61.06 -13.12 -12.80
C ALA A 142 60.20 -14.12 -12.01
N THR A 143 60.11 -13.97 -10.68
CA THR A 143 59.36 -14.90 -9.80
C THR A 143 57.96 -14.38 -9.44
N CYS A 144 57.76 -13.06 -9.38
CA CYS A 144 56.52 -12.39 -8.95
C CYS A 144 55.88 -11.50 -10.04
N GLY A 145 56.33 -11.57 -11.29
CA GLY A 145 55.78 -10.79 -12.42
C GLY A 145 54.32 -11.10 -12.77
N SER A 146 53.77 -12.26 -12.37
CA SER A 146 52.40 -12.65 -12.71
C SER A 146 51.30 -11.97 -11.87
N ARG A 147 51.63 -11.24 -10.79
CA ARG A 147 50.64 -10.49 -9.98
C ARG A 147 50.43 -9.04 -10.43
N HIS A 148 51.34 -8.44 -11.20
CA HIS A 148 51.23 -7.03 -11.58
C HIS A 148 50.51 -6.78 -12.91
N ASP A 149 50.40 -7.78 -13.79
CA ASP A 149 49.54 -7.74 -14.99
C ASP A 149 48.03 -7.69 -14.66
N SER A 150 47.65 -8.02 -13.42
CA SER A 150 46.28 -7.91 -12.93
C SER A 150 45.93 -6.46 -12.54
N VAL A 151 46.90 -5.70 -12.04
CA VAL A 151 46.69 -4.31 -11.60
C VAL A 151 46.69 -3.36 -12.80
N GLY A 152 47.57 -3.58 -13.80
CA GLY A 152 47.53 -2.84 -15.07
C GLY A 152 46.21 -3.03 -15.82
N ARG A 153 45.72 -4.27 -15.90
CA ARG A 153 44.39 -4.55 -16.47
C ARG A 153 43.24 -3.96 -15.67
N GLN A 154 43.36 -3.82 -14.35
CA GLN A 154 42.34 -3.15 -13.54
C GLN A 154 42.33 -1.63 -13.78
N VAL A 155 43.50 -0.99 -13.89
CA VAL A 155 43.59 0.45 -14.18
C VAL A 155 43.08 0.77 -15.58
N GLU A 156 43.42 -0.04 -16.57
CA GLU A 156 42.92 0.14 -17.95
C GLU A 156 41.41 -0.13 -18.04
N LYS A 157 40.88 -1.07 -17.24
CA LYS A 157 39.43 -1.30 -17.10
C LYS A 157 38.74 -0.13 -16.40
N ILE A 158 39.39 0.53 -15.43
CA ILE A 158 38.87 1.74 -14.75
C ILE A 158 38.87 2.95 -15.70
N GLU A 159 39.90 3.15 -16.52
CA GLU A 159 39.89 4.20 -17.56
C GLU A 159 38.80 3.96 -18.62
N LYS A 160 38.61 2.70 -19.02
CA LYS A 160 37.54 2.34 -19.97
C LYS A 160 36.15 2.54 -19.34
N VAL A 161 35.98 2.22 -18.06
CA VAL A 161 34.74 2.52 -17.31
C VAL A 161 34.55 4.02 -17.15
N LEU A 162 35.58 4.81 -16.86
CA LEU A 162 35.48 6.27 -16.74
C LEU A 162 35.09 6.94 -18.06
N SER A 163 35.67 6.51 -19.17
CA SER A 163 35.29 7.02 -20.50
C SER A 163 33.87 6.60 -20.91
N HIS A 164 33.47 5.37 -20.58
CA HIS A 164 32.09 4.90 -20.80
C HIS A 164 31.10 5.64 -19.90
N SER A 165 31.42 5.85 -18.63
CA SER A 165 30.62 6.62 -17.67
C SER A 165 30.50 8.07 -18.07
N ARG A 166 31.52 8.68 -18.68
CA ARG A 166 31.46 10.06 -19.21
C ARG A 166 30.57 10.17 -20.45
N SER A 167 30.63 9.17 -21.34
CA SER A 167 29.72 9.05 -22.49
C SER A 167 28.28 8.77 -22.06
N CYS A 168 28.10 7.93 -21.03
CA CYS A 168 26.80 7.65 -20.42
C CYS A 168 26.26 8.88 -19.69
N LEU A 169 27.10 9.63 -18.95
CA LEU A 169 26.75 10.92 -18.35
C LEU A 169 26.29 11.92 -19.39
N LYS A 170 26.97 12.00 -20.54
CA LYS A 170 26.57 12.88 -21.65
C LYS A 170 25.22 12.46 -22.26
N LYS A 171 24.99 11.15 -22.40
CA LYS A 171 23.68 10.61 -22.81
C LYS A 171 22.60 10.81 -21.75
N VAL A 172 22.95 10.78 -20.46
CA VAL A 172 22.07 11.10 -19.33
C VAL A 172 21.80 12.60 -19.28
N GLU A 173 22.73 13.44 -19.68
CA GLU A 173 22.57 14.90 -19.79
C GLU A 173 21.69 15.27 -20.99
N GLU A 174 21.86 14.60 -22.12
CA GLU A 174 20.95 14.69 -23.28
C GLU A 174 19.57 14.09 -22.98
N ALA A 175 19.51 12.98 -22.24
CA ALA A 175 18.26 12.41 -21.75
C ALA A 175 17.63 13.30 -20.68
N SER A 176 18.41 13.98 -19.85
CA SER A 176 17.94 14.98 -18.87
C SER A 176 17.37 16.20 -19.57
N GLY A 177 17.97 16.66 -20.67
CA GLY A 177 17.39 17.69 -21.53
C GLY A 177 16.06 17.26 -22.16
N LYS A 178 15.94 15.99 -22.57
CA LYS A 178 14.67 15.41 -23.05
C LYS A 178 13.66 15.18 -21.92
N ILE A 179 14.12 14.83 -20.72
CA ILE A 179 13.30 14.70 -19.51
C ILE A 179 12.78 16.07 -19.11
N GLY A 180 13.58 17.13 -19.17
CA GLY A 180 13.12 18.50 -18.91
C GLY A 180 12.10 18.99 -19.95
N ALA A 181 12.25 18.60 -21.22
CA ALA A 181 11.22 18.83 -22.24
C ALA A 181 9.95 18.02 -21.94
N LEU A 182 10.08 16.73 -21.59
CA LEU A 182 8.96 15.88 -21.19
C LEU A 182 8.30 16.33 -19.89
N GLU A 183 9.04 16.86 -18.91
CA GLU A 183 8.52 17.44 -17.67
C GLU A 183 7.71 18.68 -17.98
N LYS A 184 8.19 19.52 -18.91
CA LYS A 184 7.46 20.68 -19.39
C LYS A 184 6.19 20.26 -20.14
N ASP A 185 6.28 19.24 -20.98
CA ASP A 185 5.12 18.68 -21.69
C ASP A 185 4.14 17.99 -20.72
N ILE A 186 4.63 17.32 -19.67
CA ILE A 186 3.82 16.76 -18.60
C ILE A 186 3.09 17.87 -17.85
N ILE A 187 3.74 18.99 -17.55
CA ILE A 187 3.10 20.15 -16.90
C ILE A 187 2.02 20.75 -17.83
N VAL A 188 2.30 20.87 -19.13
CA VAL A 188 1.31 21.34 -20.12
C VAL A 188 0.13 20.38 -20.20
N ILE A 189 0.38 19.08 -20.32
CA ILE A 189 -0.65 18.03 -20.35
C ILE A 189 -1.41 17.98 -19.02
N GLN A 190 -0.76 18.13 -17.87
CA GLN A 190 -1.42 18.18 -16.57
C GLN A 190 -2.32 19.41 -16.43
N ASN A 191 -1.90 20.55 -16.95
CA ASN A 191 -2.72 21.75 -17.00
C ASN A 191 -3.87 21.61 -17.99
N ASP A 192 -3.66 20.96 -19.14
CA ASP A 192 -4.71 20.66 -20.11
C ASP A 192 -5.70 19.63 -19.56
N ILE A 193 -5.23 18.62 -18.83
CA ILE A 193 -6.07 17.68 -18.09
C ILE A 193 -6.84 18.43 -17.01
N ALA A 194 -6.21 19.28 -16.20
CA ALA A 194 -6.90 20.04 -15.16
C ALA A 194 -7.94 21.00 -15.73
N THR A 195 -7.64 21.63 -16.87
CA THR A 195 -8.54 22.55 -17.58
C THR A 195 -9.68 21.80 -18.25
N SER A 196 -9.39 20.66 -18.89
CA SER A 196 -10.39 19.78 -19.48
C SER A 196 -11.27 19.16 -18.41
N ARG A 197 -10.71 18.76 -17.25
CA ARG A 197 -11.44 18.23 -16.10
C ARG A 197 -12.35 19.29 -15.47
N ARG A 198 -11.89 20.54 -15.33
CA ARG A 198 -12.74 21.67 -14.91
C ARG A 198 -13.86 21.94 -15.92
N ARG A 199 -13.60 21.82 -17.22
CA ARG A 199 -14.62 21.92 -18.27
C ARG A 199 -15.61 20.75 -18.19
N LEU A 200 -15.13 19.54 -17.92
CA LEU A 200 -15.94 18.34 -17.70
C LEU A 200 -16.84 18.49 -16.46
N PHE A 201 -16.30 19.00 -15.35
CA PHE A 201 -17.06 19.30 -14.12
C PHE A 201 -18.09 20.43 -14.28
N ALA A 202 -17.96 21.26 -15.32
CA ALA A 202 -18.91 22.32 -15.63
C ALA A 202 -19.95 21.93 -16.69
N GLN A 203 -19.89 20.71 -17.24
CA GLN A 203 -20.86 20.23 -18.21
C GLN A 203 -22.12 19.66 -17.52
N PRO A 204 -23.33 19.98 -18.02
CA PRO A 204 -24.59 19.42 -17.49
C PRO A 204 -24.67 17.89 -17.56
N GLU A 205 -23.81 17.27 -18.38
CA GLU A 205 -23.71 15.84 -18.65
C GLU A 205 -22.79 15.09 -17.65
N ASN A 206 -22.25 15.77 -16.64
CA ASN A 206 -21.33 15.15 -15.69
C ASN A 206 -22.06 14.45 -14.53
N CYS A 207 -22.16 13.13 -14.66
CA CYS A 207 -22.79 12.25 -13.68
C CYS A 207 -22.02 12.10 -12.35
N GLU A 208 -20.75 12.53 -12.23
CA GLU A 208 -19.95 12.44 -10.99
C GLU A 208 -20.56 13.24 -9.81
N THR A 209 -21.51 14.14 -10.08
CA THR A 209 -22.23 14.92 -9.06
C THR A 209 -23.66 14.43 -8.79
N VAL A 210 -24.12 13.40 -9.51
CA VAL A 210 -25.48 12.86 -9.39
C VAL A 210 -25.53 11.85 -8.23
N PRO A 211 -26.41 12.03 -7.23
CA PRO A 211 -26.61 11.07 -6.15
C PRO A 211 -26.91 9.66 -6.70
N GLY A 212 -26.12 8.66 -6.30
CA GLY A 212 -26.23 7.27 -6.79
C GLY A 212 -25.34 6.93 -7.98
N TYR A 213 -24.59 7.88 -8.52
CA TYR A 213 -23.49 7.59 -9.46
C TYR A 213 -22.20 7.31 -8.66
N GLU A 214 -21.95 6.03 -8.38
CA GLU A 214 -20.71 5.62 -7.71
C GLU A 214 -19.55 5.57 -8.70
N ASP A 215 -18.46 6.27 -8.37
CA ASP A 215 -17.20 6.20 -9.10
C ASP A 215 -16.69 4.75 -9.11
N GLU A 216 -16.30 4.29 -10.29
CA GLU A 216 -15.69 2.97 -10.43
C GLU A 216 -14.44 2.90 -9.52
N PRO A 217 -14.27 1.86 -8.68
CA PRO A 217 -13.02 1.68 -7.97
C PRO A 217 -11.92 1.65 -9.03
N PHE A 218 -10.99 2.60 -8.98
CA PHE A 218 -9.97 2.73 -10.00
C PHE A 218 -9.00 1.54 -9.91
N PRO A 219 -8.52 1.01 -11.06
CA PRO A 219 -7.48 0.00 -11.04
C PRO A 219 -6.25 0.59 -10.37
N ASP A 220 -5.89 0.04 -9.22
CA ASP A 220 -4.78 0.48 -8.38
C ASP A 220 -3.57 -0.46 -8.49
N GLY A 221 -3.77 -1.67 -9.04
CA GLY A 221 -2.74 -2.67 -9.29
C GLY A 221 -2.91 -3.91 -8.42
N ILE A 222 -1.86 -4.74 -8.33
CA ILE A 222 -1.84 -5.94 -7.49
C ILE A 222 -0.73 -5.81 -6.44
N LYS A 223 -0.98 -6.29 -5.21
CA LYS A 223 -0.05 -6.10 -4.10
C LYS A 223 1.00 -7.21 -4.09
N GLY A 224 2.26 -6.85 -4.34
CA GLY A 224 3.41 -7.76 -4.33
C GLY A 224 4.17 -7.76 -3.00
N TYR A 225 4.41 -8.95 -2.46
CA TYR A 225 5.21 -9.24 -1.28
C TYR A 225 6.54 -9.89 -1.70
N TYR A 226 7.66 -9.23 -1.41
CA TYR A 226 8.98 -9.61 -1.91
C TYR A 226 9.83 -10.19 -0.80
N TYR A 227 10.22 -11.46 -0.92
CA TYR A 227 10.99 -12.20 0.08
C TYR A 227 12.42 -12.42 -0.40
N GLY A 228 13.39 -12.23 0.49
CA GLY A 228 14.82 -12.45 0.19
C GLY A 228 15.27 -13.92 0.26
N ASN A 229 14.32 -14.83 0.15
CA ASN A 229 14.54 -16.27 0.08
C ASN A 229 13.57 -16.88 -0.93
N ALA A 230 13.89 -18.07 -1.43
CA ALA A 230 13.12 -18.75 -2.45
C ALA A 230 11.95 -19.60 -1.87
N ARG A 231 11.48 -19.33 -0.65
CA ARG A 231 10.52 -20.19 0.09
C ARG A 231 9.30 -19.45 0.65
N PHE A 232 9.14 -18.15 0.39
CA PHE A 232 8.11 -17.31 1.01
C PHE A 232 8.16 -17.32 2.55
N SER A 233 9.36 -17.49 3.12
CA SER A 233 9.53 -17.65 4.57
C SER A 233 9.88 -16.33 5.25
N GLY A 234 9.31 -16.10 6.44
CA GLY A 234 9.52 -14.90 7.24
C GLY A 234 8.81 -13.67 6.69
N ALA A 235 9.07 -12.51 7.29
CA ALA A 235 8.46 -11.25 6.82
C ALA A 235 9.00 -10.85 5.43
N PRO A 236 8.14 -10.33 4.54
CA PRO A 236 8.58 -9.79 3.26
C PRO A 236 9.53 -8.60 3.49
N ARG A 237 10.58 -8.51 2.67
CA ARG A 237 11.58 -7.43 2.71
C ARG A 237 11.07 -6.14 2.07
N ALA A 238 10.12 -6.26 1.15
CA ALA A 238 9.41 -5.13 0.57
C ALA A 238 7.97 -5.51 0.24
N ILE A 239 7.08 -4.53 0.29
CA ILE A 239 5.70 -4.64 -0.14
C ILE A 239 5.43 -3.46 -1.06
N ARG A 240 4.94 -3.71 -2.27
CA ARG A 240 4.59 -2.66 -3.23
C ARG A 240 3.33 -3.03 -4.00
N ILE A 241 2.78 -2.06 -4.72
CA ILE A 241 1.67 -2.28 -5.63
C ILE A 241 2.23 -2.24 -7.05
N ASP A 242 2.07 -3.34 -7.77
CA ASP A 242 2.51 -3.49 -9.14
C ASP A 242 1.33 -3.30 -10.09
N ARG A 243 1.53 -2.51 -11.15
CA ARG A 243 0.46 -2.22 -12.11
C ARG A 243 0.16 -3.37 -13.06
N ALA A 244 1.09 -4.28 -13.30
CA ALA A 244 0.90 -5.44 -14.16
C ALA A 244 1.85 -6.57 -13.75
N ILE A 245 1.54 -7.78 -14.20
CA ILE A 245 2.44 -8.94 -14.06
C ILE A 245 3.18 -9.14 -15.40
N ASP A 246 4.14 -8.25 -15.65
CA ASP A 246 5.03 -8.27 -16.82
C ASP A 246 6.40 -7.72 -16.40
N PHE A 247 7.28 -8.63 -15.98
CA PHE A 247 8.54 -8.31 -15.34
C PHE A 247 9.72 -8.95 -16.04
N VAL A 248 10.81 -8.18 -16.13
CA VAL A 248 12.15 -8.64 -16.46
C VAL A 248 13.10 -8.12 -15.39
N PHE A 249 13.55 -9.02 -14.51
CA PHE A 249 14.55 -8.75 -13.50
C PHE A 249 15.92 -9.14 -14.04
N ALA A 250 16.83 -8.19 -14.27
CA ALA A 250 18.14 -8.46 -14.83
C ALA A 250 19.25 -7.77 -14.03
N GLY A 251 20.22 -8.56 -13.53
CA GLY A 251 21.43 -8.07 -12.88
C GLY A 251 21.23 -7.60 -11.43
N ALA A 252 20.30 -6.68 -11.20
CA ALA A 252 19.85 -6.28 -9.87
C ALA A 252 18.64 -7.13 -9.43
N GLY A 253 18.50 -7.40 -8.12
CA GLY A 253 17.31 -8.07 -7.59
C GLY A 253 16.02 -7.27 -7.83
N PRO A 254 14.84 -7.87 -7.59
CA PRO A 254 13.55 -7.30 -8.01
C PRO A 254 13.16 -6.00 -7.29
N VAL A 255 13.78 -5.72 -6.14
CA VAL A 255 13.69 -4.49 -5.34
C VAL A 255 15.05 -4.22 -4.69
N GLU A 256 15.28 -2.97 -4.28
CA GLU A 256 16.49 -2.59 -3.55
C GLU A 256 16.63 -3.43 -2.27
N GLY A 257 17.84 -3.96 -2.03
CA GLY A 257 18.12 -4.82 -0.88
C GLY A 257 17.82 -6.30 -1.09
N LEU A 258 17.23 -6.71 -2.22
CA LEU A 258 17.16 -8.12 -2.62
C LEU A 258 18.26 -8.48 -3.64
N THR A 259 18.81 -9.68 -3.50
CA THR A 259 19.83 -10.19 -4.42
C THR A 259 19.15 -10.78 -5.66
N SER A 260 19.83 -10.76 -6.80
CA SER A 260 19.38 -11.45 -8.02
C SER A 260 19.55 -12.98 -7.92
N GLN A 261 20.28 -13.47 -6.93
CA GLN A 261 20.63 -14.89 -6.78
C GLN A 261 19.47 -15.75 -6.26
N GLN A 262 18.66 -15.23 -5.34
CA GLN A 262 17.48 -15.93 -4.84
C GLN A 262 16.45 -14.98 -4.26
N TYR A 263 15.19 -15.21 -4.58
CA TYR A 263 14.06 -14.48 -4.02
C TYR A 263 12.76 -15.20 -4.34
N SER A 264 11.68 -14.80 -3.67
CA SER A 264 10.33 -15.20 -4.03
C SER A 264 9.41 -14.00 -3.95
N ILE A 265 8.37 -13.97 -4.78
CA ILE A 265 7.41 -12.87 -4.84
C ILE A 265 6.01 -13.45 -4.86
N ARG A 266 5.15 -12.97 -3.97
CA ARG A 266 3.73 -13.31 -3.94
C ARG A 266 2.94 -12.06 -4.29
N TRP A 267 2.14 -12.10 -5.33
CA TRP A 267 1.17 -11.06 -5.67
C TRP A 267 -0.21 -11.50 -5.23
N ASP A 268 -0.90 -10.65 -4.47
CA ASP A 268 -2.28 -10.82 -4.07
C ASP A 268 -3.12 -9.62 -4.50
N GLY A 269 -4.29 -9.89 -5.05
CA GLY A 269 -5.27 -8.88 -5.38
C GLY A 269 -6.44 -9.49 -6.14
N TYR A 270 -6.98 -8.73 -7.07
CA TYR A 270 -8.17 -9.10 -7.83
C TYR A 270 -8.01 -8.74 -9.30
N LEU A 271 -8.65 -9.55 -10.13
CA LEU A 271 -8.65 -9.44 -11.58
C LEU A 271 -10.08 -9.21 -12.06
N LEU A 272 -10.32 -8.11 -12.77
CA LEU A 272 -11.62 -7.82 -13.40
C LEU A 272 -11.72 -8.48 -14.77
N ALA A 273 -12.78 -9.26 -14.98
CA ALA A 273 -13.07 -9.84 -16.29
C ALA A 273 -13.75 -8.80 -17.20
N PRO A 274 -13.21 -8.53 -18.40
CA PRO A 274 -13.73 -7.48 -19.30
C PRO A 274 -15.02 -7.88 -20.02
N ARG A 275 -15.33 -9.17 -20.07
CA ARG A 275 -16.51 -9.74 -20.71
C ARG A 275 -16.78 -11.13 -20.13
N SER A 276 -18.00 -11.62 -20.32
CA SER A 276 -18.35 -13.00 -19.98
C SER A 276 -17.83 -13.97 -21.05
N GLY A 277 -17.38 -15.15 -20.63
CA GLY A 277 -16.95 -16.26 -21.49
C GLY A 277 -15.72 -17.00 -20.97
N ASP A 278 -15.26 -17.98 -21.75
CA ASP A 278 -14.09 -18.80 -21.39
C ASP A 278 -12.77 -18.06 -21.62
N PHE A 279 -11.96 -17.94 -20.57
CA PHE A 279 -10.61 -17.39 -20.61
C PHE A 279 -9.57 -18.47 -20.38
N THR A 280 -8.54 -18.49 -21.23
CA THR A 280 -7.31 -19.26 -21.01
C THR A 280 -6.23 -18.31 -20.54
N PHE A 281 -5.68 -18.57 -19.35
CA PHE A 281 -4.53 -17.84 -18.83
C PHE A 281 -3.24 -18.48 -19.32
N SER A 282 -2.24 -17.66 -19.65
CA SER A 282 -0.91 -18.12 -20.03
C SER A 282 0.13 -17.39 -19.19
N ILE A 283 1.08 -18.12 -18.64
CA ILE A 283 2.22 -17.54 -17.94
C ILE A 283 3.51 -17.92 -18.64
N GLU A 284 4.27 -16.90 -19.06
CA GLU A 284 5.59 -17.06 -19.64
C GLU A 284 6.61 -16.71 -18.56
N THR A 285 7.42 -17.70 -18.15
CA THR A 285 8.48 -17.50 -17.15
C THR A 285 9.62 -18.47 -17.36
N ASP A 286 10.79 -18.10 -16.87
CA ASP A 286 11.97 -18.96 -16.78
C ASP A 286 12.20 -19.50 -15.36
N SER A 287 11.31 -19.17 -14.43
CA SER A 287 11.41 -19.49 -12.99
C SER A 287 10.22 -20.33 -12.53
N GLY A 288 10.17 -20.71 -11.25
CA GLY A 288 9.04 -21.46 -10.69
C GLY A 288 7.84 -20.55 -10.47
N VAL A 289 6.64 -20.99 -10.84
CA VAL A 289 5.41 -20.20 -10.69
C VAL A 289 4.18 -21.02 -10.30
N ARG A 290 3.30 -20.41 -9.51
CA ARG A 290 1.92 -20.86 -9.29
C ARG A 290 0.96 -19.69 -9.50
N VAL A 291 -0.19 -19.95 -10.12
CA VAL A 291 -1.27 -18.98 -10.30
C VAL A 291 -2.55 -19.57 -9.73
N PHE A 292 -3.23 -18.78 -8.92
CA PHE A 292 -4.51 -19.13 -8.33
C PHE A 292 -5.56 -18.11 -8.69
N LEU A 293 -6.75 -18.58 -9.04
CA LEU A 293 -7.93 -17.76 -9.29
C LEU A 293 -9.06 -18.24 -8.38
N ASN A 294 -9.66 -17.35 -7.59
CA ASN A 294 -10.64 -17.69 -6.55
C ASN A 294 -10.19 -18.86 -5.67
N GLN A 295 -8.92 -18.83 -5.26
CA GLN A 295 -8.26 -19.85 -4.42
C GLN A 295 -7.93 -21.17 -5.13
N GLN A 296 -8.43 -21.40 -6.35
CA GLN A 296 -8.11 -22.60 -7.12
C GLN A 296 -6.79 -22.45 -7.88
N PRO A 297 -5.87 -23.42 -7.79
CA PRO A 297 -4.64 -23.40 -8.58
C PRO A 297 -4.98 -23.67 -10.05
N ILE A 298 -4.76 -22.67 -10.90
CA ILE A 298 -5.05 -22.74 -12.34
C ILE A 298 -3.79 -23.00 -13.17
N ILE A 299 -2.61 -22.66 -12.64
CA ILE A 299 -1.31 -22.94 -13.25
C ILE A 299 -0.30 -23.30 -12.15
N VAL A 300 0.46 -24.37 -12.36
CA VAL A 300 1.64 -24.74 -11.55
C VAL A 300 2.75 -25.15 -12.52
N ASP A 301 3.86 -24.42 -12.51
CA ASP A 301 5.06 -24.76 -13.29
C ASP A 301 6.32 -24.64 -12.44
N ARG A 302 7.21 -25.65 -12.51
CA ARG A 302 8.50 -25.70 -11.77
C ARG A 302 8.40 -25.38 -10.27
N MET A 303 7.26 -25.69 -9.67
CA MET A 303 6.98 -25.63 -8.23
C MET A 303 6.23 -26.90 -7.82
N PRO A 304 6.18 -27.26 -6.53
CA PRO A 304 5.40 -28.42 -6.09
C PRO A 304 3.92 -28.25 -6.47
N PRO A 305 3.14 -29.35 -6.56
CA PRO A 305 1.69 -29.25 -6.70
C PRO A 305 1.08 -28.32 -5.66
N ALA A 306 0.04 -27.58 -6.05
CA ALA A 306 -0.66 -26.64 -5.18
C ALA A 306 -2.10 -27.13 -4.96
N THR A 307 -2.65 -26.81 -3.79
CA THR A 307 -4.04 -27.06 -3.40
C THR A 307 -4.75 -25.75 -3.10
N GLU A 308 -6.08 -25.77 -2.95
CA GLU A 308 -6.84 -24.57 -2.60
C GLU A 308 -6.39 -23.95 -1.26
N THR A 309 -5.99 -24.81 -0.30
CA THR A 309 -5.49 -24.35 0.98
C THR A 309 -4.17 -23.57 0.87
N ASP A 310 -3.42 -23.72 -0.22
CA ASP A 310 -2.17 -22.98 -0.47
C ASP A 310 -2.42 -21.55 -0.95
N ALA A 311 -3.63 -21.26 -1.43
CA ALA A 311 -4.03 -19.92 -1.83
C ALA A 311 -4.37 -19.00 -0.65
N ILE A 312 -4.36 -19.53 0.58
CA ILE A 312 -4.76 -18.83 1.80
C ILE A 312 -3.56 -18.70 2.75
N GLY A 313 -3.31 -17.48 3.21
CA GLY A 313 -2.26 -17.18 4.20
C GLY A 313 -0.83 -17.21 3.65
N ASP A 314 0.14 -17.08 4.57
CA ASP A 314 1.56 -17.02 4.28
C ASP A 314 2.26 -18.37 4.45
N LYS A 315 1.90 -19.33 3.61
CA LYS A 315 2.52 -20.66 3.64
C LYS A 315 3.90 -20.67 3.00
N ILE A 316 4.80 -21.43 3.64
CA ILE A 316 6.15 -21.70 3.13
C ILE A 316 6.04 -22.73 2.01
N VAL A 317 6.67 -22.45 0.87
CA VAL A 317 6.74 -23.39 -0.25
C VAL A 317 8.08 -24.11 -0.24
N PRO A 318 8.12 -25.46 -0.16
CA PRO A 318 9.37 -26.19 -0.20
C PRO A 318 10.05 -26.08 -1.58
N LEU A 319 11.38 -26.01 -1.58
CA LEU A 319 12.17 -26.07 -2.80
C LEU A 319 12.30 -27.53 -3.22
N THR A 320 11.60 -27.92 -4.28
CA THR A 320 11.80 -29.23 -4.92
C THR A 320 12.66 -29.04 -6.15
N ALA A 321 13.68 -29.89 -6.33
CA ALA A 321 14.44 -29.94 -7.56
C ALA A 321 13.51 -30.47 -8.68
N VAL A 322 12.91 -29.56 -9.45
CA VAL A 322 12.03 -29.95 -10.55
C VAL A 322 12.89 -30.16 -11.80
N ALA A 323 12.81 -31.34 -12.40
CA ALA A 323 13.45 -31.64 -13.67
C ALA A 323 12.83 -30.76 -14.76
N GLY A 324 13.57 -29.74 -15.21
CA GLY A 324 13.10 -28.78 -16.21
C GLY A 324 14.24 -28.25 -17.05
N HIS A 325 13.98 -28.05 -18.35
CA HIS A 325 14.96 -27.56 -19.32
C HIS A 325 15.33 -26.09 -19.01
N PRO A 326 16.60 -25.69 -19.19
CA PRO A 326 16.99 -24.29 -19.05
C PRO A 326 16.30 -23.45 -20.15
N GLY A 327 15.44 -22.50 -19.74
CA GLY A 327 14.75 -21.61 -20.68
C GLY A 327 13.44 -21.02 -20.15
N SER A 328 12.97 -19.96 -20.83
CA SER A 328 11.61 -19.45 -20.67
C SER A 328 10.61 -20.47 -21.22
N HIS A 329 9.56 -20.76 -20.46
CA HIS A 329 8.49 -21.68 -20.81
C HIS A 329 7.14 -20.97 -20.65
N THR A 330 6.21 -21.27 -21.55
CA THR A 330 4.83 -20.80 -21.45
C THR A 330 3.94 -21.94 -21.00
N THR A 331 3.27 -21.76 -19.87
CA THR A 331 2.28 -22.72 -19.35
C THR A 331 0.89 -22.10 -19.43
N GLU A 332 -0.10 -22.86 -19.88
CA GLU A 332 -1.49 -22.40 -20.04
C GLU A 332 -2.43 -23.11 -19.07
N SER A 333 -3.47 -22.41 -18.61
CA SER A 333 -4.54 -22.99 -17.81
C SER A 333 -5.52 -23.78 -18.68
N VAL A 334 -6.36 -24.59 -18.05
CA VAL A 334 -7.63 -24.97 -18.68
C VAL A 334 -8.49 -23.72 -18.93
N PRO A 335 -9.40 -23.71 -19.93
CA PRO A 335 -10.37 -22.62 -20.09
C PRO A 335 -11.22 -22.46 -18.81
N LEU A 336 -11.35 -21.22 -18.35
CA LEU A 336 -12.09 -20.84 -17.15
C LEU A 336 -13.19 -19.87 -17.52
N GLU A 337 -14.42 -20.19 -17.16
CA GLU A 337 -15.57 -19.32 -17.41
C GLU A 337 -15.54 -18.12 -16.44
N LEU A 338 -15.44 -16.91 -17.00
CA LEU A 338 -15.49 -15.66 -16.25
C LEU A 338 -16.72 -14.85 -16.67
N THR A 339 -17.20 -13.99 -15.78
CA THR A 339 -18.37 -13.11 -15.96
C THR A 339 -17.92 -11.66 -16.05
N ALA A 340 -18.44 -10.91 -17.03
CA ALA A 340 -18.14 -9.49 -17.20
C ALA A 340 -18.43 -8.71 -15.92
N GLY A 341 -17.54 -7.79 -15.54
CA GLY A 341 -17.77 -6.89 -14.39
C GLY A 341 -17.42 -7.52 -13.03
N GLU A 342 -17.17 -8.83 -12.98
CA GLU A 342 -16.77 -9.55 -11.77
C GLU A 342 -15.26 -9.47 -11.51
N LYS A 343 -14.90 -9.37 -10.23
CA LYS A 343 -13.52 -9.36 -9.76
C LYS A 343 -13.17 -10.68 -9.11
N TYR A 344 -12.20 -11.37 -9.70
CA TYR A 344 -11.73 -12.67 -9.26
C TYR A 344 -10.49 -12.51 -8.38
N LYS A 345 -10.45 -13.15 -7.21
CA LYS A 345 -9.27 -13.12 -6.34
C LYS A 345 -8.11 -13.79 -7.08
N LEU A 346 -7.04 -13.05 -7.32
CA LEU A 346 -5.87 -13.51 -8.04
C LEU A 346 -4.69 -13.58 -7.08
N ARG A 347 -4.04 -14.75 -7.03
CA ARG A 347 -2.73 -14.92 -6.39
C ARG A 347 -1.72 -15.45 -7.41
N VAL A 348 -0.55 -14.82 -7.48
CA VAL A 348 0.57 -15.30 -8.29
C VAL A 348 1.78 -15.46 -7.39
N GLU A 349 2.40 -16.63 -7.40
CA GLU A 349 3.61 -16.93 -6.64
C GLU A 349 4.75 -17.19 -7.61
N LEU A 350 5.88 -16.51 -7.44
CA LEU A 350 7.11 -16.70 -8.20
C LEU A 350 8.23 -17.12 -7.26
N VAL A 351 8.99 -18.14 -7.64
CA VAL A 351 10.22 -18.56 -6.97
C VAL A 351 11.38 -18.51 -7.95
N HIS A 352 12.41 -17.75 -7.59
CA HIS A 352 13.64 -17.65 -8.36
C HIS A 352 14.86 -18.08 -7.52
N THR A 353 15.73 -18.88 -8.11
CA THR A 353 17.05 -19.21 -7.56
C THR A 353 18.03 -19.54 -8.69
N CYS A 354 19.23 -18.98 -8.59
CA CYS A 354 20.35 -19.25 -9.49
C CYS A 354 20.74 -20.73 -9.52
N HIS A 355 20.49 -21.48 -8.43
CA HIS A 355 20.81 -22.90 -8.35
C HIS A 355 19.98 -23.78 -9.30
N PHE A 356 18.82 -23.29 -9.76
CA PHE A 356 17.98 -24.00 -10.72
C PHE A 356 18.12 -23.49 -12.16
N LYS A 357 18.98 -22.48 -12.38
CA LYS A 357 19.25 -21.90 -13.71
C LYS A 357 20.74 -21.89 -14.02
N TYR A 358 21.13 -22.67 -15.02
CA TYR A 358 22.50 -22.65 -15.53
C TYR A 358 22.75 -21.49 -16.51
N GLU A 359 21.73 -21.01 -17.22
CA GLU A 359 21.79 -19.85 -18.11
C GLU A 359 21.08 -18.63 -17.49
N ASN A 360 21.71 -17.45 -17.62
CA ASN A 360 21.20 -16.18 -17.09
C ASN A 360 20.73 -16.29 -15.61
N SER A 361 21.56 -16.93 -14.78
CA SER A 361 21.30 -17.26 -13.37
C SER A 361 20.90 -16.07 -12.50
N ASP A 362 21.28 -14.87 -12.93
CA ASP A 362 21.08 -13.60 -12.22
C ASP A 362 19.90 -12.81 -12.80
N SER A 363 19.01 -13.48 -13.52
CA SER A 363 17.81 -12.88 -14.11
C SER A 363 16.59 -13.76 -13.94
N ALA A 364 15.41 -13.13 -13.89
CA ALA A 364 14.14 -13.82 -13.99
C ALA A 364 13.15 -13.01 -14.82
N SER A 365 12.26 -13.70 -15.51
CA SER A 365 11.18 -13.08 -16.27
C SER A 365 9.84 -13.70 -15.89
N LEU A 366 8.80 -12.89 -15.92
CA LEU A 366 7.43 -13.32 -15.63
C LEU A 366 6.45 -12.46 -16.42
N LYS A 367 5.60 -13.08 -17.23
CA LYS A 367 4.54 -12.39 -17.97
C LYS A 367 3.24 -13.18 -17.90
N LEU A 368 2.19 -12.55 -17.39
CA LEU A 368 0.83 -13.11 -17.35
C LEU A 368 0.00 -12.53 -18.50
N SER A 369 -0.57 -13.42 -19.30
CA SER A 369 -1.42 -13.12 -20.44
C SER A 369 -2.73 -13.90 -20.36
N TRP A 370 -3.74 -13.46 -21.10
CA TRP A 370 -4.98 -14.19 -21.28
C TRP A 370 -5.40 -14.23 -22.75
N GLN A 371 -6.35 -15.11 -23.08
CA GLN A 371 -7.04 -15.14 -24.35
C GLN A 371 -8.47 -15.66 -24.14
N SER A 372 -9.41 -15.23 -24.98
CA SER A 372 -10.79 -15.74 -24.98
C SER A 372 -11.36 -15.69 -26.40
N PRO A 373 -12.50 -16.35 -26.70
CA PRO A 373 -13.13 -16.27 -28.02
C PRO A 373 -13.41 -14.81 -28.45
N GLY A 374 -12.66 -14.33 -29.45
CA GLY A 374 -12.74 -12.95 -29.94
C GLY A 374 -11.74 -11.97 -29.31
N VAL A 375 -10.96 -12.38 -28.30
CA VAL A 375 -9.84 -11.63 -27.72
C VAL A 375 -8.54 -12.34 -28.08
N LYS A 376 -7.68 -11.67 -28.86
CA LYS A 376 -6.34 -12.20 -29.16
C LYS A 376 -5.51 -12.26 -27.89
N LYS A 377 -4.60 -13.23 -27.81
CA LYS A 377 -3.67 -13.37 -26.68
C LYS A 377 -2.94 -12.05 -26.41
N GLU A 378 -3.11 -11.52 -25.21
CA GLU A 378 -2.52 -10.24 -24.79
C GLU A 378 -2.09 -10.29 -23.33
N VAL A 379 -1.10 -9.46 -22.98
CA VAL A 379 -0.68 -9.24 -21.59
C VAL A 379 -1.81 -8.53 -20.85
N ILE A 380 -2.16 -9.03 -19.67
CA ILE A 380 -3.23 -8.44 -18.88
C ILE A 380 -2.83 -7.02 -18.48
N SER A 381 -3.54 -6.04 -19.02
CA SER A 381 -3.30 -4.63 -18.76
C SER A 381 -3.59 -4.26 -17.32
N GLY A 382 -2.85 -3.29 -16.78
CA GLY A 382 -3.02 -2.82 -15.41
C GLY A 382 -4.39 -2.26 -15.05
N LYS A 383 -5.21 -1.95 -16.05
CA LYS A 383 -6.61 -1.54 -15.86
C LYS A 383 -7.52 -2.66 -15.33
N TYR A 384 -7.06 -3.90 -15.31
CA TYR A 384 -7.82 -5.05 -14.82
C TYR A 384 -7.37 -5.53 -13.44
N PHE A 385 -6.31 -4.95 -12.84
CA PHE A 385 -5.80 -5.36 -11.52
C PHE A 385 -6.24 -4.41 -10.41
N PHE A 386 -6.66 -5.00 -9.28
CA PHE A 386 -7.15 -4.29 -8.10
C PHE A 386 -6.53 -4.86 -6.81
N THR A 387 -6.23 -4.01 -5.83
CA THR A 387 -5.72 -4.46 -4.53
C THR A 387 -6.82 -4.93 -3.58
N SER A 388 -8.08 -4.57 -3.88
CA SER A 388 -9.28 -4.94 -3.10
C SER A 388 -10.46 -5.27 -4.01
N SER A 389 -11.45 -5.99 -3.46
CA SER A 389 -12.71 -6.35 -4.12
C SER A 389 -13.90 -5.65 -3.47
N PRO A 390 -14.09 -4.34 -3.69
CA PRO A 390 -15.43 -3.79 -3.53
C PRO A 390 -16.35 -4.46 -4.57
N SER A 391 -17.57 -4.81 -4.17
CA SER A 391 -18.60 -5.25 -5.11
C SER A 391 -18.83 -4.14 -6.12
N SER A 392 -18.85 -4.48 -7.40
CA SER A 392 -19.22 -3.51 -8.44
C SER A 392 -20.65 -3.03 -8.14
N PRO A 393 -20.93 -1.72 -8.10
CA PRO A 393 -22.31 -1.25 -7.97
C PRO A 393 -23.08 -1.47 -9.28
N VAL A 394 -24.40 -1.55 -9.20
CA VAL A 394 -25.27 -1.60 -10.39
C VAL A 394 -25.08 -0.30 -11.18
N LYS A 395 -24.74 -0.45 -12.45
CA LYS A 395 -24.60 0.65 -13.41
C LYS A 395 -25.60 0.47 -14.53
N VAL A 396 -26.22 1.58 -14.89
CA VAL A 396 -27.18 1.70 -15.98
C VAL A 396 -26.60 2.67 -16.99
N SER A 397 -26.66 2.32 -18.27
CA SER A 397 -26.20 3.15 -19.39
C SER A 397 -27.18 3.08 -20.56
N GLY A 398 -27.13 4.03 -21.49
CA GLY A 398 -27.98 4.01 -22.69
C GLY A 398 -29.40 4.56 -22.53
N LEU A 399 -29.76 5.07 -21.34
CA LEU A 399 -31.03 5.78 -21.14
C LEU A 399 -31.04 7.15 -21.84
N ASP A 400 -32.20 7.56 -22.35
CA ASP A 400 -32.41 8.91 -22.88
C ASP A 400 -32.47 9.93 -21.72
N PRO A 401 -31.50 10.86 -21.62
CA PRO A 401 -31.43 11.83 -20.53
C PRO A 401 -32.54 12.88 -20.56
N GLN A 402 -33.29 13.02 -21.66
CA GLN A 402 -34.43 13.94 -21.73
C GLN A 402 -35.68 13.36 -21.08
N LEU A 403 -35.76 12.04 -20.98
CA LEU A 403 -36.93 11.32 -20.49
C LEU A 403 -36.71 10.67 -19.13
N PHE A 404 -35.49 10.20 -18.86
CA PHE A 404 -35.18 9.42 -17.68
C PHE A 404 -34.09 10.07 -16.82
N GLN A 405 -34.22 9.91 -15.50
CA GLN A 405 -33.22 10.34 -14.52
C GLN A 405 -32.88 9.22 -13.55
N ILE A 406 -31.61 9.14 -13.16
CA ILE A 406 -31.10 8.16 -12.18
C ILE A 406 -31.02 8.84 -10.81
N SER A 407 -31.38 8.10 -9.76
CA SER A 407 -31.30 8.53 -8.37
C SER A 407 -31.22 7.33 -7.43
N LEU A 408 -31.30 7.56 -6.11
CA LEU A 408 -31.44 6.52 -5.09
C LEU A 408 -32.87 6.56 -4.52
N LEU A 409 -33.41 5.41 -4.14
CA LEU A 409 -34.76 5.31 -3.59
C LEU A 409 -34.76 5.68 -2.10
N TYR A 410 -35.21 6.88 -1.77
CA TYR A 410 -35.41 7.31 -0.38
C TYR A 410 -36.77 7.98 -0.21
N SER A 411 -37.30 7.95 1.01
CA SER A 411 -38.53 8.65 1.33
C SER A 411 -38.33 10.16 1.19
N GLY A 412 -39.24 10.82 0.46
CA GLY A 412 -39.16 12.25 0.12
C GLY A 412 -38.46 12.55 -1.21
N GLU A 413 -37.89 11.56 -1.89
CA GLU A 413 -37.33 11.74 -3.24
C GLU A 413 -38.42 11.95 -4.29
N LYS A 414 -38.08 12.68 -5.36
CA LYS A 414 -39.03 12.92 -6.48
C LYS A 414 -39.43 11.59 -7.11
N ALA A 415 -40.70 11.45 -7.48
CA ALA A 415 -41.21 10.25 -8.13
C ALA A 415 -41.00 10.28 -9.66
N PHE A 416 -41.01 11.46 -10.30
CA PHE A 416 -40.94 11.55 -11.77
C PHE A 416 -39.84 12.51 -12.23
N ALA A 417 -39.29 12.26 -13.42
CA ALA A 417 -38.19 13.04 -13.98
C ALA A 417 -38.62 14.45 -14.45
N ASP A 418 -39.90 14.62 -14.79
CA ASP A 418 -40.52 15.83 -15.35
C ASP A 418 -41.31 16.65 -14.33
N SER A 419 -41.42 16.20 -13.08
CA SER A 419 -42.26 16.85 -12.07
C SER A 419 -41.62 16.90 -10.68
N GLU A 420 -41.64 18.10 -10.11
CA GLU A 420 -41.21 18.42 -8.74
C GLU A 420 -42.33 18.21 -7.69
N GLN A 421 -43.54 17.89 -8.14
CA GLN A 421 -44.74 17.87 -7.31
C GLN A 421 -45.08 16.49 -6.76
N PHE A 422 -44.29 15.46 -7.07
CA PHE A 422 -44.57 14.11 -6.63
C PHE A 422 -43.36 13.54 -5.92
N VAL A 423 -43.58 13.01 -4.71
CA VAL A 423 -42.53 12.41 -3.88
C VAL A 423 -42.89 10.99 -3.48
N VAL A 424 -41.89 10.12 -3.43
CA VAL A 424 -42.02 8.72 -3.02
C VAL A 424 -41.97 8.64 -1.49
N ALA A 425 -42.81 7.80 -0.89
CA ALA A 425 -42.79 7.48 0.53
C ALA A 425 -43.37 6.08 0.78
N ASP A 426 -43.40 5.66 2.04
CA ASP A 426 -43.84 4.32 2.47
C ASP A 426 -43.08 3.19 1.74
N ILE A 427 -41.79 3.42 1.44
CA ILE A 427 -40.93 2.46 0.72
C ILE A 427 -40.55 1.31 1.68
N PRO A 428 -40.83 0.04 1.32
CA PRO A 428 -40.36 -1.11 2.09
C PRO A 428 -38.84 -1.09 2.27
N GLN A 429 -38.35 -1.42 3.46
CA GLN A 429 -36.94 -1.25 3.83
C GLN A 429 -35.98 -1.96 2.86
N LYS A 430 -36.36 -3.12 2.33
CA LYS A 430 -35.58 -3.89 1.34
C LYS A 430 -35.27 -3.12 0.05
N TYR A 431 -36.05 -2.10 -0.29
CA TYR A 431 -35.86 -1.30 -1.52
C TYR A 431 -35.18 0.05 -1.25
N GLN A 432 -35.03 0.46 0.00
CA GLN A 432 -34.42 1.74 0.33
C GLN A 432 -32.93 1.77 -0.06
N GLY A 433 -32.49 2.87 -0.65
CA GLY A 433 -31.12 3.04 -1.16
C GLY A 433 -30.85 2.33 -2.49
N MET A 434 -31.82 1.64 -3.10
CA MET A 434 -31.63 1.05 -4.42
C MET A 434 -31.53 2.10 -5.52
N LYS A 435 -30.79 1.77 -6.59
CA LYS A 435 -30.66 2.62 -7.76
C LYS A 435 -32.00 2.72 -8.48
N THR A 436 -32.52 3.93 -8.63
CA THR A 436 -33.85 4.18 -9.19
C THR A 436 -33.74 4.90 -10.53
N ILE A 437 -34.46 4.42 -11.54
CA ILE A 437 -34.71 5.09 -12.82
C ILE A 437 -36.11 5.67 -12.76
N ARG A 438 -36.20 7.01 -12.84
CA ARG A 438 -37.44 7.76 -12.86
C ARG A 438 -37.76 8.17 -14.29
N GLY A 439 -38.95 7.82 -14.77
CA GLY A 439 -39.48 8.26 -16.06
C GLY A 439 -40.37 9.50 -15.94
N PRO A 440 -40.98 9.94 -17.05
CA PRO A 440 -41.97 11.01 -17.04
C PRO A 440 -43.26 10.58 -16.32
N SER A 441 -43.96 11.54 -15.73
CA SER A 441 -45.25 11.33 -15.06
C SER A 441 -46.38 10.89 -16.00
N ASP A 442 -46.22 11.13 -17.31
CA ASP A 442 -47.10 10.68 -18.40
C ASP A 442 -46.24 10.05 -19.52
N PRO A 443 -45.91 8.75 -19.44
CA PRO A 443 -45.05 8.09 -20.41
C PRO A 443 -45.76 7.90 -21.76
N ALA A 444 -45.29 8.64 -22.77
CA ALA A 444 -45.80 8.61 -24.15
C ALA A 444 -44.93 7.83 -25.15
N VAL A 445 -43.84 7.22 -24.69
CA VAL A 445 -42.91 6.43 -25.52
C VAL A 445 -43.48 5.04 -25.86
N ASP A 446 -43.05 4.46 -26.98
CA ASP A 446 -43.44 3.10 -27.39
C ASP A 446 -42.57 2.04 -26.70
N TYR A 447 -41.27 2.31 -26.53
CA TYR A 447 -40.31 1.43 -25.86
C TYR A 447 -39.15 2.26 -25.33
N PHE A 448 -38.35 1.69 -24.44
CA PHE A 448 -37.06 2.23 -24.04
C PHE A 448 -36.07 1.12 -23.74
N GLU A 449 -34.78 1.44 -23.86
CA GLU A 449 -33.70 0.48 -23.65
C GLU A 449 -32.64 1.08 -22.72
N PHE A 450 -32.01 0.20 -21.94
CA PHE A 450 -30.81 0.55 -21.18
C PHE A 450 -29.93 -0.69 -20.99
N SER A 451 -28.64 -0.50 -20.74
CA SER A 451 -27.72 -1.59 -20.44
C SER A 451 -27.34 -1.59 -18.97
N ALA A 452 -27.47 -2.75 -18.33
CA ALA A 452 -26.91 -3.03 -17.01
C ALA A 452 -25.50 -3.64 -17.11
N ASN A 453 -24.59 -3.31 -16.19
CA ASN A 453 -23.22 -3.86 -16.19
C ASN A 453 -23.10 -5.27 -15.62
N MET A 454 -24.14 -5.78 -14.96
CA MET A 454 -24.17 -7.07 -14.26
C MET A 454 -25.59 -7.65 -14.30
N PRO A 455 -25.79 -8.92 -13.93
CA PRO A 455 -27.12 -9.47 -13.70
C PRO A 455 -27.90 -8.61 -12.69
N VAL A 456 -29.18 -8.35 -12.96
CA VAL A 456 -29.99 -7.42 -12.17
C VAL A 456 -31.41 -7.93 -12.00
N ASP A 457 -31.97 -7.72 -10.81
CA ASP A 457 -33.43 -7.65 -10.63
C ASP A 457 -33.87 -6.21 -10.90
N VAL A 458 -34.88 -6.06 -11.76
CA VAL A 458 -35.53 -4.80 -12.05
C VAL A 458 -36.91 -4.85 -11.42
N TYR A 459 -37.10 -4.04 -10.38
CA TYR A 459 -38.39 -3.85 -9.75
C TYR A 459 -39.12 -2.68 -10.40
N VAL A 460 -40.40 -2.86 -10.71
CA VAL A 460 -41.24 -1.87 -11.36
C VAL A 460 -42.42 -1.55 -10.45
N ALA A 461 -42.48 -0.31 -9.94
CA ALA A 461 -43.62 0.19 -9.21
C ALA A 461 -44.57 0.94 -10.16
N SER A 462 -45.84 0.56 -10.20
CA SER A 462 -46.85 1.13 -11.11
C SER A 462 -48.20 1.40 -10.43
N SER A 463 -48.90 2.44 -10.88
CA SER A 463 -50.15 2.91 -10.29
C SER A 463 -51.35 1.99 -10.58
N GLY A 464 -51.93 1.43 -9.52
CA GLY A 464 -53.36 1.06 -9.33
C GLY A 464 -54.12 0.18 -10.33
N ARG A 465 -53.65 -0.06 -11.56
CA ARG A 465 -54.21 -1.07 -12.47
C ARG A 465 -53.53 -2.40 -12.18
N ALA A 466 -54.29 -3.50 -12.23
CA ALA A 466 -53.79 -4.84 -11.92
C ALA A 466 -52.76 -5.40 -12.94
N THR A 467 -52.29 -4.59 -13.89
CA THR A 467 -51.47 -5.00 -15.04
C THR A 467 -50.21 -4.13 -15.15
N LEU A 468 -49.06 -4.74 -15.48
CA LEU A 468 -47.80 -4.03 -15.70
C LEU A 468 -47.99 -3.10 -16.89
N PRO A 469 -47.55 -1.85 -16.85
CA PRO A 469 -47.54 -0.98 -18.02
C PRO A 469 -46.39 -1.31 -18.99
N LEU A 470 -45.69 -2.44 -18.80
CA LEU A 470 -44.55 -2.89 -19.58
C LEU A 470 -44.74 -4.32 -20.10
N SER A 471 -44.23 -4.61 -21.28
CA SER A 471 -44.18 -5.97 -21.86
C SER A 471 -42.81 -6.33 -22.42
N PRO A 472 -42.48 -7.63 -22.51
CA PRO A 472 -41.24 -8.06 -23.12
C PRO A 472 -41.19 -7.72 -24.60
N SER A 473 -40.02 -7.28 -25.06
CA SER A 473 -39.76 -7.08 -26.48
C SER A 473 -39.69 -8.43 -27.22
N GLU A 474 -39.99 -8.45 -28.53
CA GLU A 474 -39.87 -9.65 -29.37
C GLU A 474 -38.47 -10.31 -29.32
N LYS A 475 -37.44 -9.52 -28.99
CA LYS A 475 -36.03 -9.96 -28.98
C LYS A 475 -35.55 -10.47 -27.62
N GLN A 476 -36.23 -10.13 -26.52
CA GLN A 476 -35.80 -10.45 -25.16
C GLN A 476 -37.02 -10.78 -24.29
N PRO A 477 -37.48 -12.06 -24.29
CA PRO A 477 -38.62 -12.48 -23.48
C PRO A 477 -38.27 -12.49 -21.99
N TRP A 478 -39.18 -12.00 -21.16
CA TRP A 478 -39.08 -12.02 -19.70
C TRP A 478 -40.48 -12.13 -19.08
N THR A 479 -40.53 -12.57 -17.82
CA THR A 479 -41.76 -12.64 -17.00
C THR A 479 -41.64 -11.71 -15.81
N ALA A 480 -42.75 -11.09 -15.43
CA ALA A 480 -42.85 -10.26 -14.24
C ALA A 480 -43.59 -11.02 -13.13
N HIS A 481 -43.08 -10.94 -11.91
CA HIS A 481 -43.67 -11.55 -10.71
C HIS A 481 -44.19 -10.45 -9.78
N ASP A 482 -45.43 -10.56 -9.31
CA ASP A 482 -45.97 -9.65 -8.29
C ASP A 482 -45.24 -9.94 -6.98
N THR A 483 -44.56 -8.94 -6.39
CA THR A 483 -43.84 -9.15 -5.13
C THR A 483 -44.78 -9.11 -3.92
N GLY A 484 -46.01 -8.63 -4.11
CA GLY A 484 -46.98 -8.39 -3.04
C GLY A 484 -46.71 -7.10 -2.26
N ASP A 485 -45.66 -6.35 -2.60
CA ASP A 485 -45.31 -5.09 -1.94
C ASP A 485 -45.86 -3.86 -2.69
N ASP A 486 -45.95 -2.78 -1.95
CA ASP A 486 -46.46 -1.50 -2.40
C ASP A 486 -45.61 -0.33 -1.87
N LEU A 487 -45.63 0.77 -2.62
CA LEU A 487 -45.09 2.05 -2.18
C LEU A 487 -46.09 3.18 -2.47
N SER A 488 -45.94 4.31 -1.80
CA SER A 488 -46.82 5.47 -1.97
C SER A 488 -46.13 6.58 -2.75
N VAL A 489 -46.88 7.23 -3.64
CA VAL A 489 -46.48 8.49 -4.27
C VAL A 489 -47.45 9.58 -3.83
N TYR A 490 -46.92 10.65 -3.23
CA TYR A 490 -47.71 11.77 -2.71
C TYR A 490 -47.58 12.98 -3.63
N ARG A 491 -48.69 13.69 -3.88
CA ARG A 491 -48.64 15.01 -4.51
C ARG A 491 -48.25 16.08 -3.48
N GLY A 492 -47.03 16.59 -3.58
CA GLY A 492 -46.47 17.67 -2.77
C GLY A 492 -44.94 17.74 -2.88
N THR A 493 -44.33 18.69 -2.18
CA THR A 493 -42.87 18.84 -2.10
C THR A 493 -42.25 18.15 -0.88
N ASN A 494 -43.08 17.54 -0.02
CA ASN A 494 -42.67 16.79 1.17
C ASN A 494 -43.79 15.78 1.52
N PRO A 495 -43.46 14.54 1.92
CA PRO A 495 -44.45 13.52 2.33
C PRO A 495 -45.41 13.97 3.45
N LEU A 496 -45.04 14.97 4.26
CA LEU A 496 -45.89 15.52 5.33
C LEU A 496 -46.91 16.58 4.85
N SER A 497 -46.79 17.07 3.61
CA SER A 497 -47.47 18.31 3.18
C SER A 497 -48.88 18.13 2.60
N SER A 498 -49.29 16.93 2.17
CA SER A 498 -50.66 16.64 1.71
C SER A 498 -50.96 15.12 1.62
N ALA A 499 -51.43 14.53 2.72
CA ALA A 499 -51.81 13.10 2.79
C ALA A 499 -53.13 12.75 2.05
N LEU A 500 -53.82 13.73 1.45
CA LEU A 500 -55.14 13.56 0.83
C LEU A 500 -55.11 13.19 -0.67
N ASP A 501 -53.94 13.26 -1.32
CA ASP A 501 -53.76 13.00 -2.75
C ASP A 501 -52.55 12.06 -2.94
N SER A 502 -52.66 10.85 -2.38
CA SER A 502 -51.66 9.77 -2.49
C SER A 502 -52.12 8.69 -3.46
N SER A 503 -51.19 8.18 -4.26
CA SER A 503 -51.41 7.04 -5.15
C SER A 503 -50.55 5.86 -4.71
N LEU A 504 -51.18 4.71 -4.54
CA LEU A 504 -50.50 3.45 -4.21
C LEU A 504 -49.95 2.81 -5.50
N MET A 505 -48.67 2.42 -5.47
CA MET A 505 -47.97 1.78 -6.57
C MET A 505 -47.63 0.35 -6.18
N LYS A 506 -48.10 -0.64 -6.95
CA LYS A 506 -47.73 -2.05 -6.76
C LYS A 506 -46.36 -2.33 -7.36
N ILE A 507 -45.55 -3.17 -6.70
CA ILE A 507 -44.18 -3.48 -7.08
C ILE A 507 -44.09 -4.87 -7.71
N TRP A 508 -43.57 -4.95 -8.93
CA TRP A 508 -43.35 -6.21 -9.66
C TRP A 508 -41.86 -6.42 -9.92
N GLN A 509 -41.39 -7.66 -9.88
CA GLN A 509 -40.00 -8.03 -10.11
C GLN A 509 -39.81 -8.68 -11.48
N ILE A 510 -38.80 -8.23 -12.22
CA ILE A 510 -38.33 -8.84 -13.47
C ILE A 510 -36.85 -9.18 -13.29
N SER A 511 -36.50 -10.45 -13.46
CA SER A 511 -35.13 -10.93 -13.31
C SER A 511 -34.41 -10.97 -14.65
N PHE A 512 -33.29 -10.26 -14.75
CA PHE A 512 -32.36 -10.34 -15.88
C PHE A 512 -31.09 -11.08 -15.44
N PRO A 513 -30.97 -12.38 -15.79
CA PRO A 513 -29.87 -13.23 -15.31
C PRO A 513 -28.52 -12.91 -15.96
N GLU A 514 -28.52 -12.13 -17.05
CA GLU A 514 -27.33 -11.64 -17.72
C GLU A 514 -27.31 -10.11 -17.64
N GLY A 515 -26.12 -9.53 -17.42
CA GLY A 515 -25.91 -8.11 -17.69
C GLY A 515 -25.94 -7.83 -19.20
N GLY A 516 -26.07 -6.57 -19.58
CA GLY A 516 -26.17 -6.15 -20.98
C GLY A 516 -27.44 -5.37 -21.27
N LEU A 517 -27.86 -5.36 -22.53
CA LEU A 517 -29.00 -4.58 -23.01
C LEU A 517 -30.32 -5.17 -22.48
N ILE A 518 -31.17 -4.30 -21.94
CA ILE A 518 -32.51 -4.56 -21.43
C ILE A 518 -33.47 -3.70 -22.25
N SER A 519 -34.46 -4.33 -22.88
CA SER A 519 -35.46 -3.69 -23.73
C SER A 519 -36.87 -3.89 -23.16
N LEU A 520 -37.60 -2.79 -22.96
CA LEU A 520 -38.91 -2.74 -22.32
C LEU A 520 -39.90 -2.00 -23.23
N ASP A 521 -40.96 -2.68 -23.65
CA ASP A 521 -42.04 -2.08 -24.45
C ASP A 521 -43.09 -1.49 -23.50
N VAL A 522 -43.59 -0.28 -23.78
CA VAL A 522 -44.60 0.40 -22.96
C VAL A 522 -45.98 0.12 -23.54
N THR A 523 -46.78 -0.67 -22.82
CA THR A 523 -48.11 -1.11 -23.27
C THR A 523 -49.20 -0.11 -22.93
N ASP A 524 -49.16 0.44 -21.71
CA ASP A 524 -50.19 1.33 -21.18
C ASP A 524 -49.64 2.77 -21.11
N LYS A 525 -49.73 3.49 -22.23
CA LYS A 525 -49.32 4.90 -22.30
C LYS A 525 -50.07 5.76 -21.27
N GLY A 526 -49.33 6.64 -20.61
CA GLY A 526 -49.82 7.52 -19.56
C GLY A 526 -50.07 6.87 -18.20
N VAL A 527 -49.68 5.61 -18.01
CA VAL A 527 -49.58 5.01 -16.68
C VAL A 527 -48.16 5.23 -16.13
N PRO A 528 -47.99 6.02 -15.06
CA PRO A 528 -46.67 6.29 -14.50
C PRO A 528 -46.06 5.03 -13.87
N PHE A 529 -44.75 4.87 -14.01
CA PHE A 529 -43.98 3.82 -13.37
C PHE A 529 -42.62 4.31 -12.89
N LEU A 530 -42.08 3.59 -11.91
CA LEU A 530 -40.76 3.77 -11.31
C LEU A 530 -40.00 2.46 -11.45
N LEU A 531 -38.73 2.50 -11.85
CA LEU A 531 -37.88 1.30 -11.80
C LEU A 531 -36.82 1.45 -10.73
N PHE A 532 -36.53 0.39 -9.99
CA PHE A 532 -35.35 0.33 -9.13
C PHE A 532 -34.65 -1.01 -9.29
N LEU A 533 -33.32 -0.98 -9.22
CA LEU A 533 -32.46 -2.08 -9.62
C LEU A 533 -31.66 -2.60 -8.44
N GLU A 534 -31.63 -3.92 -8.34
CA GLU A 534 -30.78 -4.67 -7.44
C GLU A 534 -29.77 -5.49 -8.24
N GLY A 535 -28.50 -5.37 -7.87
CA GLY A 535 -27.44 -6.13 -8.51
C GLY A 535 -27.47 -7.54 -8.00
N LYS A 536 -27.76 -8.50 -8.88
CA LYS A 536 -27.47 -9.89 -8.57
C LYS A 536 -25.97 -10.03 -8.63
N LYS A 537 -25.35 -10.18 -7.47
CA LYS A 537 -24.06 -10.87 -7.41
C LYS A 537 -24.32 -12.18 -8.12
N ALA A 538 -23.72 -12.37 -9.29
CA ALA A 538 -23.63 -13.72 -9.82
C ALA A 538 -23.05 -14.52 -8.67
N ASN A 539 -23.76 -15.53 -8.17
CA ASN A 539 -23.18 -16.48 -7.24
C ASN A 539 -22.05 -17.17 -8.02
N ALA A 540 -20.90 -16.51 -8.07
CA ALA A 540 -19.61 -17.05 -8.41
C ALA A 540 -19.11 -17.95 -7.26
N GLN A 541 -20.03 -18.56 -6.50
CA GLN A 541 -19.79 -19.85 -5.86
C GLN A 541 -19.89 -20.93 -6.94
N SER A 542 -19.02 -20.82 -7.94
CA SER A 542 -18.50 -22.06 -8.47
C SER A 542 -17.78 -22.71 -7.31
N CYS A 543 -18.36 -23.79 -6.77
CA CYS A 543 -17.74 -24.58 -5.72
C CYS A 543 -16.39 -25.13 -6.20
N GLY A 544 -16.23 -25.18 -7.52
CA GLY A 544 -15.06 -25.60 -8.28
C GLY A 544 -14.42 -26.88 -7.75
N GLY A 545 -13.26 -27.23 -8.28
CA GLY A 545 -12.73 -28.59 -8.15
C GLY A 545 -13.22 -29.54 -9.26
N GLN A 546 -12.90 -30.83 -9.12
CA GLN A 546 -13.17 -31.82 -10.17
C GLN A 546 -14.61 -32.33 -10.12
N GLN A 547 -15.23 -32.42 -11.30
CA GLN A 547 -16.58 -32.95 -11.46
C GLN A 547 -16.66 -34.42 -11.00
N GLN A 548 -17.59 -34.71 -10.09
CA GLN A 548 -17.84 -36.04 -9.54
C GLN A 548 -19.34 -36.35 -9.50
N VAL A 549 -19.71 -37.61 -9.28
CA VAL A 549 -21.11 -38.02 -9.03
C VAL A 549 -21.43 -37.71 -7.57
N LEU A 550 -22.28 -36.72 -7.34
CA LEU A 550 -22.62 -36.17 -6.03
C LEU A 550 -23.66 -37.02 -5.29
N SER A 551 -24.52 -37.71 -6.05
CA SER A 551 -25.67 -38.45 -5.55
C SER A 551 -25.39 -39.91 -5.20
N LEU A 552 -24.14 -40.38 -5.31
CA LEU A 552 -23.80 -41.78 -5.08
C LEU A 552 -24.08 -42.17 -3.62
N VAL A 553 -24.88 -43.22 -3.41
CA VAL A 553 -25.21 -43.72 -2.06
C VAL A 553 -23.94 -44.11 -1.31
N GLY A 554 -23.76 -43.56 -0.10
CA GLY A 554 -22.55 -43.75 0.72
C GLY A 554 -21.34 -42.90 0.29
N GLY A 555 -21.50 -42.04 -0.73
CA GLY A 555 -20.51 -41.05 -1.15
C GLY A 555 -20.38 -39.88 -0.16
N PRO A 556 -19.32 -39.06 -0.26
CA PRO A 556 -18.97 -38.04 0.73
C PRO A 556 -20.00 -36.90 0.85
N THR A 557 -20.82 -36.68 -0.17
CA THR A 557 -21.83 -35.61 -0.26
C THR A 557 -23.26 -36.08 -0.04
N PHE A 558 -23.53 -37.39 -0.14
CA PHE A 558 -24.87 -37.93 -0.03
C PHE A 558 -25.35 -37.94 1.43
N ALA A 559 -26.54 -37.42 1.70
CA ALA A 559 -27.19 -37.52 3.01
C ALA A 559 -28.29 -38.59 3.00
N GLU A 560 -29.36 -38.35 2.23
CA GLU A 560 -30.54 -39.20 2.18
C GLU A 560 -31.28 -39.07 0.85
N CYS A 561 -32.22 -39.98 0.61
CA CYS A 561 -33.00 -40.07 -0.63
C CYS A 561 -34.42 -40.53 -0.29
N GLU A 562 -35.42 -39.91 -0.91
CA GLU A 562 -36.83 -40.25 -0.77
C GLU A 562 -37.48 -40.40 -2.15
N ALA A 563 -38.34 -41.40 -2.35
CA ALA A 563 -39.12 -41.58 -3.57
C ALA A 563 -40.61 -41.37 -3.28
N SER A 564 -41.35 -40.85 -4.24
CA SER A 564 -42.82 -40.71 -4.16
C SER A 564 -43.53 -42.05 -3.99
N SER A 565 -43.03 -43.08 -4.67
CA SER A 565 -43.50 -44.46 -4.56
C SER A 565 -42.39 -45.44 -4.92
N GLU A 566 -42.44 -46.65 -4.38
CA GLU A 566 -41.49 -47.71 -4.70
C GLU A 566 -42.16 -49.09 -4.67
N LEU A 567 -41.81 -49.96 -5.63
CA LEU A 567 -42.33 -51.33 -5.73
C LEU A 567 -41.95 -52.18 -4.50
N SER A 568 -40.74 -51.97 -3.98
CA SER A 568 -40.22 -52.50 -2.73
C SER A 568 -38.96 -51.73 -2.34
N GLU A 569 -38.47 -51.89 -1.11
CA GLU A 569 -37.20 -51.27 -0.65
C GLU A 569 -36.01 -51.60 -1.57
N GLU A 570 -36.00 -52.81 -2.16
CA GLU A 570 -34.95 -53.25 -3.11
C GLU A 570 -35.01 -52.50 -4.45
N PHE A 571 -36.14 -51.86 -4.77
CA PHE A 571 -36.36 -51.00 -5.95
C PHE A 571 -36.62 -49.55 -5.55
N GLY A 572 -36.14 -49.14 -4.37
CA GLY A 572 -36.37 -47.81 -3.82
C GLY A 572 -35.41 -46.74 -4.32
N CYS A 573 -35.49 -45.56 -3.70
CA CYS A 573 -34.69 -44.38 -4.04
C CYS A 573 -33.18 -44.65 -4.04
N GLN A 574 -32.68 -45.41 -3.06
CA GLN A 574 -31.26 -45.77 -2.97
C GLN A 574 -30.80 -46.67 -4.13
N ALA A 575 -31.68 -47.53 -4.65
CA ALA A 575 -31.38 -48.37 -5.80
C ALA A 575 -31.22 -47.54 -7.08
N ALA A 576 -31.90 -46.39 -7.18
CA ALA A 576 -31.75 -45.44 -8.29
C ALA A 576 -30.36 -44.78 -8.34
N LEU A 577 -29.67 -44.66 -7.20
CA LEU A 577 -28.49 -43.80 -7.02
C LEU A 577 -27.21 -44.56 -6.67
N ASN A 578 -27.21 -45.89 -6.75
CA ASN A 578 -26.07 -46.71 -6.32
C ASN A 578 -24.98 -46.89 -7.39
N GLY A 579 -25.14 -46.28 -8.57
CA GLY A 579 -24.18 -46.32 -9.67
C GLY A 579 -24.09 -47.66 -10.41
N ARG A 580 -24.90 -48.68 -10.06
CA ARG A 580 -24.95 -49.96 -10.79
C ARG A 580 -25.75 -49.83 -12.08
N ASN A 581 -26.78 -49.00 -12.09
CA ASN A 581 -27.58 -48.64 -13.26
C ASN A 581 -28.09 -49.90 -14.02
N MET A 582 -28.60 -50.90 -13.29
CA MET A 582 -29.09 -52.18 -13.83
C MET A 582 -30.54 -52.40 -13.41
N ASP A 583 -31.40 -52.82 -14.35
CA ASP A 583 -32.83 -53.06 -14.09
C ASP A 583 -33.09 -54.38 -13.33
N VAL A 584 -32.52 -54.48 -12.14
CA VAL A 584 -32.57 -55.61 -11.21
C VAL A 584 -32.72 -55.09 -9.78
N LYS A 585 -33.01 -55.98 -8.83
CA LYS A 585 -33.04 -55.66 -7.40
C LYS A 585 -31.75 -54.97 -6.97
N ASN A 586 -31.87 -53.88 -6.20
CA ASN A 586 -30.77 -53.02 -5.77
C ASN A 586 -29.95 -52.47 -6.95
N GLY A 587 -30.59 -52.12 -8.06
CA GLY A 587 -29.91 -51.54 -9.23
C GLY A 587 -30.67 -50.43 -9.95
N VAL A 588 -31.96 -50.25 -9.65
CA VAL A 588 -32.83 -49.26 -10.29
C VAL A 588 -34.00 -48.92 -9.36
N TRP A 589 -34.56 -47.72 -9.50
CA TRP A 589 -35.83 -47.38 -8.88
C TRP A 589 -37.01 -47.83 -9.75
N ARG A 590 -38.03 -48.41 -9.13
CA ARG A 590 -39.32 -48.75 -9.78
C ARG A 590 -40.46 -48.25 -8.91
N THR A 591 -41.40 -47.55 -9.52
CA THR A 591 -42.60 -47.03 -8.86
C THR A 591 -43.55 -48.16 -8.43
N ALA A 592 -44.39 -47.93 -7.42
CA ALA A 592 -45.32 -48.95 -6.90
C ALA A 592 -46.50 -49.28 -7.85
N GLY A 593 -46.71 -48.47 -8.89
CA GLY A 593 -47.75 -48.62 -9.93
C GLY A 593 -48.53 -47.31 -10.18
N GLY A 594 -49.11 -47.13 -11.37
CA GLY A 594 -49.79 -45.90 -11.84
C GLY A 594 -49.32 -45.46 -13.23
N ASN A 595 -49.80 -44.33 -13.77
CA ASN A 595 -49.38 -43.85 -15.10
C ASN A 595 -47.91 -43.39 -15.18
N GLY A 596 -47.13 -43.49 -14.09
CA GLY A 596 -45.72 -43.07 -14.02
C GLY A 596 -45.48 -41.56 -14.01
N VAL A 597 -46.46 -40.76 -14.43
CA VAL A 597 -46.43 -39.29 -14.45
C VAL A 597 -46.70 -38.72 -13.06
N GLY A 598 -45.88 -37.77 -12.64
CA GLY A 598 -45.91 -37.13 -11.33
C GLY A 598 -45.06 -37.83 -10.27
N GLU A 599 -44.53 -39.01 -10.57
CA GLU A 599 -43.62 -39.76 -9.70
C GLU A 599 -42.25 -39.05 -9.64
N TYR A 600 -41.62 -39.04 -8.47
CA TYR A 600 -40.37 -38.31 -8.25
C TYR A 600 -39.43 -39.02 -7.29
N ILE A 601 -38.15 -38.67 -7.40
CA ILE A 601 -37.16 -38.90 -6.35
C ILE A 601 -36.61 -37.58 -5.85
N VAL A 602 -36.27 -37.54 -4.57
CA VAL A 602 -35.63 -36.44 -3.87
C VAL A 602 -34.28 -36.92 -3.37
N VAL A 603 -33.23 -36.14 -3.61
CA VAL A 603 -31.90 -36.39 -3.09
C VAL A 603 -31.49 -35.20 -2.23
N ARG A 604 -31.04 -35.49 -1.01
CA ARG A 604 -30.51 -34.50 -0.08
C ARG A 604 -29.01 -34.72 0.11
N PHE A 605 -28.26 -33.63 0.15
CA PHE A 605 -26.82 -33.63 0.33
C PHE A 605 -26.47 -33.16 1.74
N ASN A 606 -25.39 -33.73 2.30
CA ASN A 606 -24.92 -33.40 3.66
C ASN A 606 -24.13 -32.10 3.75
N ARG A 607 -23.91 -31.45 2.61
CA ARG A 607 -23.22 -30.17 2.41
C ARG A 607 -23.68 -29.58 1.08
N PRO A 608 -23.56 -28.25 0.87
CA PRO A 608 -23.88 -27.65 -0.41
C PRO A 608 -23.07 -28.28 -1.52
N VAL A 609 -23.75 -28.54 -2.64
CA VAL A 609 -23.12 -29.03 -3.86
C VAL A 609 -23.56 -28.17 -5.03
N GLN A 610 -22.69 -28.01 -6.02
CA GLN A 610 -23.02 -27.36 -7.27
C GLN A 610 -23.29 -28.42 -8.33
N ILE A 611 -24.56 -28.64 -8.68
CA ILE A 611 -24.99 -29.56 -9.73
C ILE A 611 -24.83 -28.86 -11.08
N THR A 612 -24.16 -29.50 -12.01
CA THR A 612 -23.92 -28.97 -13.37
C THR A 612 -24.55 -29.84 -14.45
N HIS A 613 -24.68 -31.14 -14.19
CA HIS A 613 -25.24 -32.11 -15.12
C HIS A 613 -26.06 -33.14 -14.36
N PHE A 614 -26.98 -33.79 -15.05
CA PHE A 614 -27.55 -35.06 -14.60
C PHE A 614 -27.58 -36.08 -15.73
N ARG A 615 -27.61 -37.35 -15.35
CA ARG A 615 -27.77 -38.48 -16.26
C ARG A 615 -28.93 -39.32 -15.81
N PHE A 616 -29.64 -39.88 -16.78
CA PHE A 616 -30.77 -40.75 -16.53
C PHE A 616 -30.65 -42.02 -17.36
N LYS A 617 -30.87 -43.17 -16.73
CA LYS A 617 -31.00 -44.44 -17.42
C LYS A 617 -32.41 -44.98 -17.22
N PRO A 618 -33.24 -45.06 -18.27
CA PRO A 618 -34.54 -45.68 -18.16
C PRO A 618 -34.41 -47.20 -17.94
N ARG A 619 -35.51 -47.84 -17.53
CA ARG A 619 -35.59 -49.29 -17.31
C ARG A 619 -35.41 -50.09 -18.60
N GLY A 620 -35.34 -51.42 -18.50
CA GLY A 620 -35.15 -52.29 -19.66
C GLY A 620 -36.35 -52.34 -20.61
N ASP A 621 -37.56 -52.06 -20.11
CA ASP A 621 -38.80 -52.08 -20.90
C ASP A 621 -39.19 -50.68 -21.38
N ALA A 622 -39.25 -50.50 -22.71
CA ALA A 622 -39.55 -49.23 -23.36
C ALA A 622 -40.93 -48.66 -23.04
N VAL A 623 -41.90 -49.49 -22.62
CA VAL A 623 -43.24 -49.01 -22.22
C VAL A 623 -43.19 -48.21 -20.92
N THR A 624 -42.15 -48.41 -20.12
CA THR A 624 -41.96 -47.75 -18.82
C THR A 624 -41.09 -46.48 -18.92
N TRP A 625 -40.77 -46.03 -20.14
CA TRP A 625 -39.81 -44.95 -20.34
C TRP A 625 -40.45 -43.57 -20.23
N PRO A 626 -39.90 -42.69 -19.37
CA PRO A 626 -40.29 -41.29 -19.37
C PRO A 626 -39.83 -40.62 -20.67
N SER A 627 -40.65 -39.69 -21.17
CA SER A 627 -40.29 -38.80 -22.28
C SER A 627 -39.79 -37.45 -21.76
N GLU A 628 -40.10 -37.09 -20.51
CA GLU A 628 -39.73 -35.81 -19.92
C GLU A 628 -39.49 -35.93 -18.40
N ILE A 629 -38.42 -35.30 -17.93
CA ILE A 629 -38.07 -35.20 -16.51
C ILE A 629 -37.86 -33.72 -16.17
N VAL A 630 -38.40 -33.28 -15.03
CA VAL A 630 -38.25 -31.93 -14.48
C VAL A 630 -37.40 -31.98 -13.23
N LEU A 631 -36.36 -31.13 -13.16
CA LEU A 631 -35.53 -30.96 -11.97
C LEU A 631 -35.90 -29.69 -11.22
N SER A 632 -36.05 -29.80 -9.90
CA SER A 632 -36.29 -28.67 -8.98
C SER A 632 -35.28 -28.70 -7.84
N PHE A 633 -34.90 -27.52 -7.34
CA PHE A 633 -33.78 -27.34 -6.40
C PHE A 633 -34.17 -26.63 -5.09
N SER A 634 -35.43 -26.18 -4.96
CA SER A 634 -36.02 -25.57 -3.78
C SER A 634 -36.80 -26.62 -2.95
N GLY A 635 -36.59 -26.60 -1.63
CA GLY A 635 -37.12 -27.60 -0.70
C GLY A 635 -38.48 -27.25 -0.08
N ASP A 636 -38.93 -26.01 -0.24
CA ASP A 636 -40.23 -25.52 0.20
C ASP A 636 -41.19 -25.62 -0.99
N GLY A 637 -42.35 -26.23 -0.78
CA GLY A 637 -43.28 -26.65 -1.84
C GLY A 637 -43.98 -25.53 -2.62
N ASP A 638 -43.28 -24.45 -2.95
CA ASP A 638 -43.70 -23.45 -3.93
C ASP A 638 -43.33 -23.93 -5.34
N ASP A 639 -44.29 -23.81 -6.26
CA ASP A 639 -44.19 -24.21 -7.67
C ASP A 639 -43.20 -23.32 -8.46
N GLU A 640 -41.93 -23.30 -8.09
CA GLU A 640 -40.88 -22.81 -8.99
C GLU A 640 -40.81 -23.75 -10.21
N ALA A 641 -40.92 -23.17 -11.41
CA ALA A 641 -40.83 -23.91 -12.66
C ALA A 641 -39.44 -24.55 -12.80
N GLY A 642 -39.35 -25.86 -12.51
CA GLY A 642 -38.11 -26.63 -12.62
C GLY A 642 -37.58 -26.75 -14.05
N ASP A 643 -36.28 -27.03 -14.19
CA ASP A 643 -35.63 -27.25 -15.48
C ASP A 643 -36.18 -28.54 -16.11
N THR A 644 -36.75 -28.42 -17.31
CA THR A 644 -37.42 -29.51 -18.03
C THR A 644 -36.51 -30.14 -19.09
N PHE A 645 -36.43 -31.47 -19.14
CA PHE A 645 -35.54 -32.22 -20.02
C PHE A 645 -36.28 -33.34 -20.76
N GLY A 646 -36.23 -33.30 -22.09
CA GLY A 646 -36.73 -34.37 -22.95
C GLY A 646 -35.78 -35.57 -22.96
N ILE A 647 -36.26 -36.72 -22.49
CA ILE A 647 -35.52 -37.97 -22.40
C ILE A 647 -35.51 -38.65 -23.77
N LEU A 648 -34.34 -39.00 -24.31
CA LEU A 648 -34.28 -39.69 -25.59
C LEU A 648 -34.78 -41.13 -25.46
N HIS A 649 -35.41 -41.65 -26.51
CA HIS A 649 -35.91 -43.02 -26.58
C HIS A 649 -34.76 -44.04 -26.74
N THR A 650 -33.90 -44.14 -25.71
CA THR A 650 -32.73 -45.01 -25.62
C THR A 650 -32.44 -45.39 -24.17
N GLN A 651 -31.89 -46.58 -23.95
CA GLN A 651 -31.40 -47.05 -22.64
C GLN A 651 -29.95 -46.62 -22.33
N SER A 652 -29.32 -45.83 -23.22
CA SER A 652 -27.96 -45.35 -23.01
C SER A 652 -27.93 -44.15 -22.07
N MET A 653 -27.30 -44.33 -20.91
CA MET A 653 -27.10 -43.26 -19.93
C MET A 653 -26.15 -42.16 -20.42
N GLU A 654 -25.25 -42.47 -21.35
CA GLU A 654 -24.39 -41.48 -21.99
C GLU A 654 -25.17 -40.56 -22.94
N HIS A 655 -26.13 -41.12 -23.68
CA HIS A 655 -26.98 -40.33 -24.56
C HIS A 655 -28.05 -39.55 -23.80
N ASN A 656 -28.51 -40.07 -22.67
CA ASN A 656 -29.40 -39.36 -21.73
C ASN A 656 -28.58 -38.63 -20.64
N SER A 657 -27.59 -37.84 -21.08
CA SER A 657 -26.76 -36.99 -20.24
C SER A 657 -27.04 -35.53 -20.58
N TYR A 658 -27.49 -34.75 -19.60
CA TYR A 658 -27.96 -33.39 -19.81
C TYR A 658 -27.18 -32.41 -18.95
N LYS A 659 -26.81 -31.27 -19.55
CA LYS A 659 -26.22 -30.12 -18.85
C LYS A 659 -27.35 -29.18 -18.43
N LEU A 660 -27.32 -28.71 -17.19
CA LEU A 660 -28.27 -27.70 -16.71
C LEU A 660 -28.02 -26.37 -17.42
N LYS A 661 -29.06 -25.55 -17.63
CA LYS A 661 -28.91 -24.22 -18.23
C LYS A 661 -28.06 -23.30 -17.36
N GLN A 662 -28.25 -23.41 -16.05
CA GLN A 662 -27.44 -22.76 -15.02
C GLN A 662 -27.06 -23.79 -13.96
N PRO A 663 -25.78 -23.85 -13.52
CA PRO A 663 -25.39 -24.71 -12.41
C PRO A 663 -26.18 -24.36 -11.13
N ALA A 664 -26.78 -25.37 -10.49
CA ALA A 664 -27.59 -25.18 -9.29
C ALA A 664 -26.76 -25.49 -8.04
N ILE A 665 -26.56 -24.51 -7.16
CA ILE A 665 -25.95 -24.73 -5.84
C ILE A 665 -27.07 -25.05 -4.86
N THR A 666 -27.04 -26.24 -4.27
CA THR A 666 -28.13 -26.71 -3.42
C THR A 666 -27.70 -27.83 -2.48
N ASN A 667 -28.50 -28.04 -1.44
CA ASN A 667 -28.47 -29.25 -0.60
C ASN A 667 -29.54 -30.26 -1.02
N TYR A 668 -30.28 -29.97 -2.10
CA TYR A 668 -31.54 -30.62 -2.42
C TYR A 668 -31.76 -30.66 -3.93
N VAL A 669 -32.15 -31.82 -4.45
CA VAL A 669 -32.66 -31.93 -5.82
C VAL A 669 -33.83 -32.89 -5.87
N ARG A 670 -34.91 -32.47 -6.54
CA ARG A 670 -36.07 -33.31 -6.83
C ARG A 670 -36.18 -33.50 -8.34
N ALA A 671 -36.16 -34.77 -8.77
CA ALA A 671 -36.36 -35.17 -10.15
C ALA A 671 -37.76 -35.79 -10.30
N THR A 672 -38.62 -35.13 -11.08
CA THR A 672 -40.01 -35.52 -11.30
C THR A 672 -40.20 -35.99 -12.72
N ILE A 673 -40.88 -37.12 -12.91
CA ILE A 673 -41.29 -37.62 -14.22
C ILE A 673 -42.55 -36.86 -14.64
N SER A 674 -42.43 -35.94 -15.60
CA SER A 674 -43.57 -35.12 -16.04
C SER A 674 -44.33 -35.75 -17.20
N GLN A 675 -43.67 -36.54 -18.06
CA GLN A 675 -44.32 -37.19 -19.21
C GLN A 675 -43.70 -38.56 -19.52
N MET A 676 -44.48 -39.42 -20.19
CA MET A 676 -44.11 -40.76 -20.63
C MET A 676 -44.24 -40.90 -22.15
N TYR A 677 -43.42 -41.75 -22.78
CA TYR A 677 -43.56 -42.03 -24.22
C TYR A 677 -44.84 -42.82 -24.55
N VAL A 678 -45.20 -43.74 -23.66
CA VAL A 678 -46.40 -44.57 -23.74
C VAL A 678 -47.01 -44.61 -22.35
N ASN A 679 -48.33 -44.60 -22.26
CA ASN A 679 -49.01 -44.81 -20.98
C ASN A 679 -48.73 -46.24 -20.50
N GLY A 680 -47.84 -46.37 -19.51
CA GLY A 680 -47.49 -47.62 -18.84
C GLY A 680 -48.16 -47.74 -17.47
N GLU A 681 -48.06 -48.93 -16.86
CA GLU A 681 -48.55 -49.20 -15.49
C GLU A 681 -47.54 -48.81 -14.40
N ASP A 682 -46.29 -48.51 -14.79
CA ASP A 682 -45.21 -48.11 -13.90
C ASP A 682 -44.12 -47.32 -14.66
N SER A 683 -43.20 -46.70 -13.91
CA SER A 683 -42.05 -45.98 -14.43
C SER A 683 -40.82 -46.23 -13.56
N GLY A 684 -39.78 -45.43 -13.76
CA GLY A 684 -38.55 -45.42 -12.96
C GLY A 684 -37.30 -45.48 -13.81
N GLY A 685 -36.16 -45.64 -13.12
CA GLY A 685 -34.84 -45.58 -13.74
C GLY A 685 -33.74 -45.33 -12.72
N SER A 686 -32.55 -45.04 -13.23
CA SER A 686 -31.38 -44.70 -12.42
C SER A 686 -30.94 -43.27 -12.71
N PHE A 687 -30.49 -42.56 -11.68
CA PHE A 687 -30.10 -41.15 -11.75
C PHE A 687 -28.67 -40.95 -11.27
N GLU A 688 -27.93 -40.07 -11.94
CA GLU A 688 -26.67 -39.54 -11.45
C GLU A 688 -26.71 -38.01 -11.54
N PHE A 689 -26.50 -37.33 -10.41
CA PHE A 689 -26.30 -35.89 -10.38
C PHE A 689 -24.80 -35.61 -10.30
N LEU A 690 -24.27 -34.86 -11.27
CA LEU A 690 -22.84 -34.59 -11.40
C LEU A 690 -22.53 -33.12 -11.17
N GLY A 691 -21.40 -32.88 -10.52
CA GLY A 691 -20.99 -31.53 -10.15
C GLY A 691 -19.84 -31.53 -9.15
N THR A 692 -19.73 -30.46 -8.39
CA THR A 692 -18.66 -30.26 -7.41
C THR A 692 -19.24 -30.10 -6.00
N ALA A 693 -18.55 -30.66 -5.01
CA ALA A 693 -18.93 -30.44 -3.61
C ALA A 693 -18.40 -29.07 -3.18
N CYS A 694 -19.23 -28.29 -2.48
CA CYS A 694 -18.79 -27.01 -1.94
C CYS A 694 -18.01 -27.25 -0.65
N SER A 695 -16.88 -26.57 -0.53
CA SER A 695 -16.14 -26.50 0.72
C SER A 695 -16.95 -25.65 1.70
N LEU A 696 -17.64 -26.32 2.62
CA LEU A 696 -18.05 -25.67 3.85
C LEU A 696 -16.82 -25.45 4.73
N PRO A 697 -16.75 -24.34 5.48
CA PRO A 697 -15.80 -24.22 6.58
C PRO A 697 -16.01 -25.42 7.50
N GLU A 698 -14.96 -26.20 7.75
CA GLU A 698 -15.07 -27.37 8.64
C GLU A 698 -15.56 -26.92 10.02
N GLU A 699 -16.73 -27.42 10.43
CA GLU A 699 -17.17 -27.40 11.82
C GLU A 699 -16.09 -28.09 12.67
N GLY A 700 -15.28 -27.32 13.38
CA GLY A 700 -14.34 -27.87 14.36
C GLY A 700 -13.01 -27.17 14.57
N LEU A 701 -12.68 -26.09 13.86
CA LEU A 701 -11.52 -25.25 14.21
C LEU A 701 -11.88 -23.76 14.20
N ASP A 702 -11.90 -23.16 15.40
CA ASP A 702 -11.87 -21.73 15.70
C ASP A 702 -12.83 -20.81 14.90
N THR A 703 -14.14 -20.91 15.20
CA THR A 703 -15.21 -20.00 14.71
C THR A 703 -15.06 -18.52 15.11
N GLU A 704 -13.95 -18.13 15.76
CA GLU A 704 -13.66 -16.73 16.01
C GLU A 704 -12.96 -16.02 14.83
N ALA A 705 -12.54 -16.71 13.78
CA ALA A 705 -11.77 -16.10 12.68
C ALA A 705 -12.61 -15.62 11.49
N GLU A 706 -13.80 -16.19 11.25
CA GLU A 706 -14.63 -15.89 10.07
C GLU A 706 -15.88 -15.04 10.35
N THR A 707 -16.35 -14.95 11.60
CA THR A 707 -17.44 -14.04 11.96
C THR A 707 -16.94 -12.60 11.97
N PRO A 708 -17.59 -11.68 11.23
CA PRO A 708 -17.12 -10.31 11.07
C PRO A 708 -17.06 -9.59 12.42
N LYS A 709 -15.98 -8.84 12.63
CA LYS A 709 -15.67 -8.17 13.90
C LYS A 709 -15.75 -6.67 13.73
N PHE A 710 -16.64 -6.04 14.49
CA PHE A 710 -16.84 -4.61 14.50
C PHE A 710 -16.37 -4.04 15.83
N ALA A 711 -15.40 -3.12 15.78
CA ALA A 711 -15.01 -2.35 16.94
C ALA A 711 -15.96 -1.15 17.07
N ILE A 712 -16.68 -1.06 18.19
CA ILE A 712 -17.60 0.04 18.43
C ILE A 712 -16.76 1.23 18.93
N ASP A 713 -16.51 2.19 18.04
CA ASP A 713 -15.72 3.38 18.37
C ASP A 713 -16.55 4.45 19.11
N ASN A 714 -17.88 4.49 18.91
CA ASN A 714 -18.81 5.40 19.59
C ASN A 714 -19.85 4.63 20.43
N CYS A 715 -19.96 4.98 21.71
CA CYS A 715 -20.84 4.28 22.66
C CYS A 715 -22.34 4.48 22.40
N ALA A 716 -22.72 5.50 21.63
CA ALA A 716 -24.09 5.69 21.18
C ALA A 716 -24.44 4.94 19.89
N SER A 717 -23.45 4.31 19.22
CA SER A 717 -23.67 3.64 17.94
C SER A 717 -24.70 2.51 18.05
N THR A 718 -25.63 2.57 17.11
CA THR A 718 -26.69 1.61 16.86
C THR A 718 -26.29 0.68 15.72
N MET A 719 -27.15 -0.25 15.36
CA MET A 719 -26.91 -1.16 14.24
C MET A 719 -26.93 -0.44 12.88
N GLU A 720 -27.78 0.58 12.75
CA GLU A 720 -27.94 1.36 11.51
C GLU A 720 -26.72 2.23 11.20
N ASP A 721 -25.91 2.54 12.21
CA ASP A 721 -24.68 3.33 12.07
C ASP A 721 -23.51 2.52 11.46
N ILE A 722 -23.72 1.23 11.17
CA ILE A 722 -22.72 0.32 10.58
C ILE A 722 -23.24 -0.11 9.20
N PRO A 723 -22.90 0.62 8.12
CA PRO A 723 -23.41 0.36 6.77
C PRO A 723 -23.10 -1.03 6.25
N GLU A 724 -22.00 -1.65 6.73
CA GLU A 724 -21.60 -3.00 6.35
C GLU A 724 -22.53 -4.10 6.88
N LEU A 725 -23.44 -3.78 7.81
CA LEU A 725 -24.45 -4.68 8.36
C LEU A 725 -25.82 -4.53 7.70
N LEU A 726 -25.99 -3.61 6.74
CA LEU A 726 -27.27 -3.37 6.09
C LEU A 726 -27.33 -4.02 4.69
N PRO A 727 -28.47 -4.63 4.30
CA PRO A 727 -29.71 -4.81 5.07
C PRO A 727 -29.63 -5.93 6.12
N LEU A 728 -30.32 -5.77 7.25
CA LEU A 728 -30.33 -6.76 8.34
C LEU A 728 -31.08 -8.03 7.95
N GLN A 729 -30.40 -9.18 8.00
CA GLN A 729 -31.03 -10.48 7.75
C GLN A 729 -31.20 -11.28 9.05
N GLU A 730 -32.36 -11.91 9.21
CA GLU A 730 -32.61 -12.79 10.36
C GLU A 730 -31.62 -13.97 10.36
N GLY A 731 -30.95 -14.19 11.50
CA GLY A 731 -29.94 -15.24 11.67
C GLY A 731 -28.49 -14.75 11.49
N GLU A 732 -28.26 -13.51 11.05
CA GLU A 732 -26.92 -12.94 10.97
C GLU A 732 -26.25 -12.83 12.34
N GLN A 733 -24.97 -13.16 12.38
CA GLN A 733 -24.14 -13.12 13.57
C GLN A 733 -22.84 -12.39 13.32
N PHE A 734 -22.50 -11.48 14.24
CA PHE A 734 -21.24 -10.76 14.19
C PHE A 734 -20.73 -10.46 15.59
N PHE A 735 -19.42 -10.23 15.69
CA PHE A 735 -18.80 -9.82 16.94
C PHE A 735 -18.77 -8.31 17.04
N ALA A 736 -19.31 -7.77 18.12
CA ALA A 736 -19.11 -6.38 18.50
C ALA A 736 -18.13 -6.31 19.68
N VAL A 737 -17.16 -5.41 19.58
CA VAL A 737 -16.19 -5.15 20.66
C VAL A 737 -16.48 -3.78 21.24
N CYS A 738 -16.97 -3.79 22.47
CA CYS A 738 -17.27 -2.59 23.24
C CYS A 738 -16.05 -2.17 24.05
N PRO A 739 -15.52 -0.95 23.83
CA PRO A 739 -14.43 -0.44 24.62
C PRO A 739 -14.89 -0.21 26.06
N ARG A 740 -13.94 -0.31 26.99
CA ARG A 740 -14.22 -0.11 28.43
C ARG A 740 -14.84 1.27 28.72
N SER A 741 -14.55 2.28 27.91
CA SER A 741 -15.15 3.62 28.04
C SER A 741 -16.67 3.61 27.91
N CYS A 742 -17.26 2.68 27.14
CA CYS A 742 -18.72 2.61 26.97
C CYS A 742 -19.45 2.12 28.21
N ALA A 743 -18.77 1.41 29.11
CA ALA A 743 -19.32 1.09 30.43
C ALA A 743 -19.56 2.31 31.32
N LEU A 744 -18.85 3.41 31.07
CA LEU A 744 -18.91 4.63 31.86
C LEU A 744 -19.61 5.77 31.10
N SER A 745 -20.05 5.54 29.86
CA SER A 745 -20.69 6.56 29.03
C SER A 745 -22.17 6.73 29.37
N LEU A 746 -22.60 7.99 29.46
CA LEU A 746 -24.00 8.37 29.60
C LEU A 746 -24.72 8.45 28.23
N GLU A 747 -24.03 8.31 27.11
CA GLU A 747 -24.57 8.50 25.75
C GLU A 747 -25.14 7.22 25.12
N GLY A 748 -26.20 7.36 24.32
CA GLY A 748 -26.91 6.23 23.69
C GLY A 748 -28.12 5.74 24.49
N TYR A 749 -29.20 5.40 23.79
CA TYR A 749 -30.43 4.89 24.37
C TYR A 749 -30.51 3.36 24.21
N VAL A 750 -31.25 2.71 25.09
CA VAL A 750 -31.52 1.27 25.02
C VAL A 750 -33.02 1.09 24.91
N TYR A 751 -33.48 0.35 23.91
CA TYR A 751 -34.88 0.11 23.64
C TYR A 751 -35.16 -1.40 23.73
N GLY A 752 -35.93 -1.82 24.73
CA GLY A 752 -36.22 -3.24 24.96
C GLY A 752 -35.47 -3.91 26.12
N THR A 753 -35.70 -5.21 26.26
CA THR A 753 -35.17 -6.04 27.36
C THR A 753 -34.98 -7.45 26.85
N ASP A 754 -33.78 -8.00 27.05
CA ASP A 754 -33.30 -9.31 26.54
C ASP A 754 -33.23 -9.42 24.99
N VAL A 755 -34.27 -8.91 24.33
CA VAL A 755 -34.35 -8.62 22.91
C VAL A 755 -34.51 -7.11 22.74
N TYR A 756 -33.66 -6.51 21.92
CA TYR A 756 -33.50 -5.06 21.79
C TYR A 756 -33.85 -4.59 20.38
N ALA A 757 -34.31 -3.35 20.26
CA ALA A 757 -34.57 -2.74 18.96
C ALA A 757 -33.25 -2.37 18.25
N PRO A 758 -33.16 -2.42 16.91
CA PRO A 758 -31.94 -2.09 16.15
C PRO A 758 -31.35 -0.70 16.44
N GLU A 759 -32.20 0.23 16.86
CA GLU A 759 -31.89 1.61 17.24
C GLU A 759 -31.30 1.72 18.66
N SER A 760 -31.13 0.59 19.36
CA SER A 760 -30.45 0.55 20.66
C SER A 760 -28.94 0.68 20.49
N SER A 761 -28.30 1.43 21.40
CA SER A 761 -26.84 1.41 21.53
C SER A 761 -26.39 -0.02 21.81
N LEU A 762 -25.54 -0.57 20.94
CA LEU A 762 -25.10 -1.97 21.02
C LEU A 762 -24.41 -2.25 22.36
N CYS A 763 -23.49 -1.36 22.76
CA CYS A 763 -22.72 -1.56 23.99
C CYS A 763 -23.53 -1.37 25.26
N LYS A 764 -24.46 -0.40 25.29
CA LYS A 764 -25.34 -0.23 26.45
C LYS A 764 -26.41 -1.31 26.55
N ALA A 765 -26.95 -1.76 25.41
CA ALA A 765 -27.89 -2.88 25.37
C ALA A 765 -27.23 -4.17 25.87
N ALA A 766 -25.96 -4.40 25.53
CA ALA A 766 -25.21 -5.54 26.01
C ALA A 766 -24.79 -5.48 27.49
N LEU A 767 -24.60 -4.27 28.03
CA LEU A 767 -24.47 -4.06 29.48
C LEU A 767 -25.81 -4.27 30.18
N HIS A 768 -26.91 -3.76 29.59
CA HIS A 768 -28.26 -3.96 30.10
C HIS A 768 -28.63 -5.45 30.14
N SER A 769 -28.26 -6.25 29.12
CA SER A 769 -28.45 -7.71 29.10
C SER A 769 -27.52 -8.50 30.03
N GLY A 770 -26.49 -7.85 30.59
CA GLY A 770 -25.51 -8.50 31.47
C GLY A 770 -24.51 -9.40 30.74
N VAL A 771 -24.47 -9.35 29.40
CA VAL A 771 -23.44 -9.98 28.57
C VAL A 771 -22.09 -9.30 28.79
N CYS A 772 -22.10 -7.98 28.87
CA CYS A 772 -20.94 -7.17 29.19
C CYS A 772 -20.92 -6.75 30.67
N SER A 773 -19.71 -6.56 31.22
CA SER A 773 -19.51 -6.03 32.57
C SER A 773 -18.88 -4.63 32.50
N ALA A 774 -19.17 -3.78 33.48
CA ALA A 774 -18.67 -2.40 33.49
C ALA A 774 -17.14 -2.27 33.68
N PHE A 775 -16.43 -3.37 33.94
CA PHE A 775 -15.05 -3.38 34.40
C PHE A 775 -14.04 -3.96 33.41
N SER A 776 -14.43 -4.31 32.19
CA SER A 776 -13.53 -4.84 31.16
C SER A 776 -13.98 -4.39 29.76
N ALA A 777 -13.05 -4.39 28.79
CA ALA A 777 -13.45 -4.40 27.39
C ALA A 777 -14.29 -5.67 27.15
N CYS A 778 -15.41 -5.53 26.45
CA CYS A 778 -16.36 -6.61 26.28
C CYS A 778 -16.45 -6.98 24.81
N ARG A 779 -16.23 -8.26 24.51
CA ARG A 779 -16.56 -8.84 23.21
C ARG A 779 -17.87 -9.61 23.36
N MET A 780 -18.82 -9.29 22.52
CA MET A 780 -20.15 -9.91 22.51
C MET A 780 -20.46 -10.42 21.11
N LEU A 781 -21.12 -11.57 21.05
CA LEU A 781 -21.75 -12.04 19.82
C LEU A 781 -23.14 -11.41 19.76
N VAL A 782 -23.39 -10.64 18.70
CA VAL A 782 -24.69 -10.05 18.39
C VAL A 782 -25.37 -10.97 17.39
N THR A 783 -26.64 -11.28 17.63
CA THR A 783 -27.47 -12.08 16.72
C THR A 783 -28.69 -11.26 16.33
N VAL A 784 -28.86 -11.07 15.03
CA VAL A 784 -30.06 -10.45 14.45
C VAL A 784 -31.17 -11.50 14.44
N THR A 785 -32.28 -11.17 15.09
CA THR A 785 -33.49 -12.00 15.18
C THR A 785 -34.65 -11.31 14.45
N GLY A 786 -35.69 -12.07 14.12
CA GLY A 786 -36.82 -11.59 13.32
C GLY A 786 -37.65 -10.44 13.93
N PRO A 787 -38.74 -10.05 13.24
CA PRO A 787 -39.53 -8.87 13.57
C PRO A 787 -40.22 -8.97 14.93
N ARG A 788 -40.36 -7.84 15.62
CA ARG A 788 -41.09 -7.71 16.89
C ARG A 788 -42.07 -6.56 16.88
N LYS A 789 -43.29 -6.81 17.38
CA LYS A 789 -44.37 -5.80 17.44
C LYS A 789 -44.18 -4.74 18.53
N SER A 790 -43.38 -5.03 19.56
CA SER A 790 -43.12 -4.10 20.67
C SER A 790 -41.92 -4.55 21.49
N PHE A 791 -41.18 -3.58 22.05
CA PHE A 791 -40.08 -3.79 22.97
C PHE A 791 -40.41 -3.23 24.35
N PRO A 792 -40.48 -4.04 25.42
CA PRO A 792 -40.80 -3.54 26.75
C PRO A 792 -39.61 -2.87 27.44
N ALA A 793 -39.88 -1.80 28.18
CA ALA A 793 -38.89 -1.11 29.02
C ALA A 793 -38.61 -1.91 30.30
N SER A 794 -37.35 -1.94 30.73
CA SER A 794 -36.98 -2.45 32.05
C SER A 794 -35.74 -1.73 32.59
N SER A 795 -35.32 -2.07 33.81
CA SER A 795 -34.00 -1.65 34.30
C SER A 795 -33.26 -2.88 34.79
N GLN A 796 -32.17 -3.21 34.10
CA GLN A 796 -31.31 -4.34 34.39
C GLN A 796 -29.84 -3.92 34.42
N ASN A 797 -29.05 -4.58 35.28
CA ASN A 797 -27.59 -4.39 35.39
C ASN A 797 -27.14 -2.92 35.55
N GLY A 798 -27.97 -2.09 36.21
CA GLY A 798 -27.68 -0.67 36.46
C GLY A 798 -27.96 0.27 35.28
N ILE A 799 -28.58 -0.22 34.20
CA ILE A 799 -29.01 0.56 33.04
C ILE A 799 -30.54 0.52 32.95
N SER A 800 -31.16 1.60 32.51
CA SER A 800 -32.60 1.65 32.22
C SER A 800 -32.82 1.68 30.71
N SER A 801 -33.75 0.86 30.22
CA SER A 801 -34.21 0.88 28.83
C SER A 801 -35.59 1.53 28.70
N TYR A 802 -35.95 1.90 27.48
CA TYR A 802 -37.22 2.51 27.12
C TYR A 802 -38.06 1.54 26.29
N ALA A 803 -39.38 1.76 26.30
CA ALA A 803 -40.28 1.00 25.46
C ALA A 803 -40.18 1.51 24.02
N HIS A 804 -40.30 0.61 23.05
CA HIS A 804 -40.19 0.95 21.63
C HIS A 804 -41.23 0.20 20.79
N GLY A 805 -41.57 0.79 19.65
CA GLY A 805 -42.63 0.34 18.75
C GLY A 805 -42.27 -0.94 17.97
N PRO A 806 -43.07 -1.30 16.96
CA PRO A 806 -42.75 -2.42 16.08
C PRO A 806 -41.47 -2.15 15.30
N SER A 807 -40.62 -3.17 15.14
CA SER A 807 -39.42 -3.16 14.30
C SER A 807 -39.35 -4.45 13.51
N ASP A 808 -38.87 -4.36 12.26
CA ASP A 808 -38.77 -5.49 11.32
C ASP A 808 -37.62 -6.44 11.65
N SER A 809 -36.69 -6.01 12.51
CA SER A 809 -35.64 -6.84 13.09
C SER A 809 -35.47 -6.55 14.57
N SER A 810 -34.82 -7.47 15.28
CA SER A 810 -34.55 -7.35 16.71
C SER A 810 -33.19 -7.97 17.05
N LEU A 811 -32.63 -7.62 18.21
CA LEU A 811 -31.26 -7.97 18.57
C LEU A 811 -31.21 -8.79 19.84
N SER A 812 -30.36 -9.81 19.86
CA SER A 812 -29.99 -10.53 21.07
C SER A 812 -28.47 -10.63 21.22
N PHE A 813 -28.01 -10.77 22.46
CA PHE A 813 -26.58 -10.74 22.80
C PHE A 813 -26.20 -12.02 23.57
N SER A 814 -25.01 -12.56 23.31
CA SER A 814 -24.45 -13.70 24.05
C SER A 814 -22.98 -13.54 24.43
N LYS A 815 -22.55 -14.21 25.52
CA LYS A 815 -21.17 -14.15 26.06
C LYS A 815 -20.22 -15.05 25.29
N THR A 816 -18.98 -14.60 25.11
CA THR A 816 -17.87 -15.42 24.58
C THR A 816 -16.67 -15.38 25.52
N SER A 817 -15.95 -16.49 25.64
CA SER A 817 -14.79 -16.66 26.52
C SER A 817 -13.58 -15.88 26.01
N CYS A 818 -13.06 -14.91 26.76
CA CYS A 818 -11.78 -14.27 26.44
C CYS A 818 -10.61 -15.19 26.81
N THR A 819 -9.80 -15.63 25.84
CA THR A 819 -8.43 -16.11 26.08
C THR A 819 -7.43 -14.99 25.78
N GLU A 820 -6.57 -14.68 26.74
CA GLU A 820 -5.64 -13.52 26.74
C GLU A 820 -4.45 -13.62 25.75
N SER A 821 -4.43 -14.56 24.80
CA SER A 821 -3.21 -14.88 24.02
C SER A 821 -3.10 -14.25 22.63
N LEU A 822 -3.90 -13.25 22.26
CA LEU A 822 -3.88 -12.65 20.90
C LEU A 822 -3.44 -11.17 20.81
N LEU A 823 -2.88 -10.59 21.88
CA LEU A 823 -2.41 -9.20 21.91
C LEU A 823 -0.88 -9.07 21.75
N SER A 824 -0.30 -9.57 20.66
CA SER A 824 1.03 -9.12 20.23
C SER A 824 1.04 -8.62 18.78
N ARG A 825 0.46 -7.43 18.59
CA ARG A 825 0.81 -6.59 17.43
C ARG A 825 2.25 -6.10 17.62
N ALA A 826 3.02 -6.03 16.53
CA ALA A 826 4.31 -5.35 16.53
C ALA A 826 4.17 -3.92 17.09
N PRO A 827 5.16 -3.42 17.85
CA PRO A 827 5.07 -2.11 18.49
C PRO A 827 4.93 -1.01 17.44
N ILE A 828 3.90 -0.17 17.57
CA ILE A 828 3.64 0.96 16.67
C ILE A 828 4.74 1.99 16.88
N LYS A 829 5.60 2.21 15.88
CA LYS A 829 6.69 3.18 15.92
C LYS A 829 6.83 3.93 14.60
N TYR A 830 6.75 5.25 14.64
CA TYR A 830 6.94 6.17 13.51
C TYR A 830 8.18 7.03 13.73
N LYS A 831 8.94 7.28 12.67
CA LYS A 831 10.09 8.20 12.65
C LYS A 831 9.94 9.12 11.45
N ILE A 832 9.85 10.43 11.66
CA ILE A 832 9.57 11.41 10.62
C ILE A 832 10.59 12.55 10.69
N SER A 833 11.25 12.83 9.57
CA SER A 833 12.18 13.95 9.39
C SER A 833 11.49 15.09 8.64
N PHE A 834 11.71 16.34 9.04
CA PHE A 834 11.12 17.52 8.41
C PHE A 834 12.15 18.19 7.49
N GLY A 835 11.79 18.41 6.21
CA GLY A 835 12.69 19.04 5.25
C GLY A 835 12.40 18.64 3.80
N THR A 836 13.29 19.04 2.90
CA THR A 836 13.18 18.78 1.44
C THR A 836 14.22 17.78 0.93
N GLY A 837 15.24 17.46 1.72
CA GLY A 837 16.22 16.42 1.42
C GLY A 837 15.64 15.01 1.44
N ALA A 838 16.37 14.05 0.86
CA ALA A 838 15.98 12.63 0.91
C ALA A 838 16.01 12.12 2.37
N PRO A 839 14.99 11.37 2.84
CA PRO A 839 14.96 10.85 4.19
C PRO A 839 16.02 9.75 4.40
N GLU A 840 16.49 9.59 5.63
CA GLU A 840 17.34 8.46 6.02
C GLU A 840 16.55 7.13 5.98
N SER A 841 17.27 6.00 5.87
CA SER A 841 16.64 4.67 5.88
C SER A 841 15.82 4.45 7.16
N GLY A 842 14.53 4.14 6.99
CA GLY A 842 13.58 3.94 8.10
C GLY A 842 12.94 5.23 8.65
N TRP A 843 13.16 6.38 8.02
CA TRP A 843 12.48 7.64 8.31
C TRP A 843 11.52 8.03 7.19
N LEU A 844 10.36 8.56 7.58
CA LEU A 844 9.40 9.21 6.69
C LEU A 844 9.82 10.67 6.47
N LEU A 845 9.52 11.25 5.32
CA LEU A 845 9.78 12.67 5.03
C LEU A 845 8.51 13.49 5.13
N ASP A 846 8.55 14.61 5.85
CA ASP A 846 7.55 15.68 5.76
C ASP A 846 8.19 16.93 5.15
N ASN A 847 7.71 17.32 3.98
CA ASN A 847 8.23 18.46 3.23
C ASN A 847 7.41 19.75 3.38
N GLY A 848 6.53 19.81 4.39
CA GLY A 848 5.67 20.97 4.61
C GLY A 848 4.35 20.92 3.83
N SER A 849 4.02 19.78 3.22
CA SER A 849 2.76 19.60 2.51
C SER A 849 1.56 19.42 3.44
N VAL A 850 0.36 19.72 2.91
CA VAL A 850 -0.91 19.51 3.63
C VAL A 850 -1.10 18.03 3.94
N LYS A 851 -1.69 17.72 5.10
CA LYS A 851 -1.97 16.37 5.60
C LYS A 851 -2.55 15.47 4.50
N ARG A 852 -1.84 14.39 4.21
CA ARG A 852 -2.22 13.39 3.20
C ARG A 852 -1.62 12.03 3.54
N ARG A 853 -2.09 10.98 2.87
CA ARG A 853 -1.54 9.62 3.05
C ARG A 853 -0.19 9.53 2.34
N GLN A 854 0.88 9.22 3.09
CA GLN A 854 2.24 9.03 2.57
C GLN A 854 2.82 7.75 3.19
N GLN A 855 3.25 6.81 2.35
CA GLN A 855 3.80 5.51 2.78
C GLN A 855 2.92 4.75 3.81
N GLY A 856 1.60 4.83 3.66
CA GLY A 856 0.63 4.13 4.53
C GLY A 856 0.28 4.86 5.83
N VAL A 857 0.92 6.00 6.13
CA VAL A 857 0.64 6.83 7.31
C VAL A 857 0.02 8.15 6.87
N VAL A 858 -0.98 8.66 7.60
CA VAL A 858 -1.64 9.93 7.27
C VAL A 858 -1.06 11.02 8.16
N TYR A 859 -0.20 11.86 7.62
CA TYR A 859 0.43 12.97 8.34
C TYR A 859 0.65 14.19 7.45
N GLY A 860 0.87 15.34 8.08
CA GLY A 860 1.19 16.61 7.43
C GLY A 860 0.51 17.81 8.09
N TRP A 861 0.62 18.95 7.44
CA TRP A 861 0.20 20.25 7.99
C TRP A 861 -1.26 20.57 7.69
N LEU A 862 -1.89 21.43 8.48
CA LEU A 862 -3.21 21.98 8.14
C LEU A 862 -3.13 22.85 6.87
N ARG A 863 -2.04 23.58 6.69
CA ARG A 863 -1.73 24.43 5.53
C ARG A 863 -0.27 24.24 5.11
N PRO A 864 0.09 24.47 3.84
CA PRO A 864 1.49 24.37 3.41
C PRO A 864 2.42 25.17 4.32
N ALA A 865 3.52 24.56 4.75
CA ALA A 865 4.56 25.16 5.57
C ALA A 865 5.90 25.14 4.80
N GLU A 866 6.70 26.20 4.91
CA GLU A 866 7.96 26.29 4.19
C GLU A 866 9.11 25.62 4.95
N ALA A 867 9.94 24.87 4.22
CA ALA A 867 11.14 24.26 4.76
C ALA A 867 12.30 25.25 4.77
N THR A 868 13.00 25.34 5.90
CA THR A 868 14.17 26.19 6.07
C THR A 868 15.42 25.47 5.56
N LYS A 869 16.03 25.98 4.49
CA LYS A 869 17.29 25.44 3.91
C LYS A 869 18.50 26.23 4.40
N CYS A 870 19.46 25.55 5.03
CA CYS A 870 20.69 26.17 5.55
C CYS A 870 21.92 25.72 4.74
N PRO A 871 22.44 26.53 3.79
CA PRO A 871 23.49 26.07 2.87
C PRO A 871 24.92 26.01 3.44
N GLU A 872 25.18 26.35 4.71
CA GLU A 872 26.55 26.65 5.17
C GLU A 872 27.09 25.92 6.43
N LEU A 873 26.37 24.94 7.00
CA LEU A 873 26.87 24.23 8.20
C LEU A 873 27.11 22.75 7.93
N GLY A 874 28.37 22.33 8.07
CA GLY A 874 28.80 20.94 7.98
C GLY A 874 28.33 20.10 9.17
N PHE A 875 27.02 19.93 9.32
CA PHE A 875 26.44 19.05 10.34
C PHE A 875 26.80 17.58 10.06
N SER A 876 27.29 16.89 11.08
CA SER A 876 27.63 15.46 11.01
C SER A 876 26.39 14.56 10.95
N ASN A 877 25.28 14.98 11.55
CA ASN A 877 24.00 14.27 11.51
C ASN A 877 23.09 14.86 10.39
N PRO A 878 22.66 14.05 9.39
CA PRO A 878 21.77 14.51 8.32
C PRO A 878 20.41 15.04 8.81
N LEU A 879 19.87 14.52 9.93
CA LEU A 879 18.61 14.96 10.53
C LEU A 879 18.66 16.38 11.11
N ASN A 880 19.84 17.01 11.12
CA ASN A 880 20.07 18.35 11.66
C ASN A 880 20.23 19.43 10.56
N LYS A 881 20.14 19.04 9.28
CA LYS A 881 20.43 19.92 8.14
C LYS A 881 19.28 20.84 7.75
N GLU A 882 18.06 20.32 7.84
CA GLU A 882 16.83 20.99 7.39
C GLU A 882 15.73 20.78 8.42
N GLY A 883 14.78 21.72 8.47
CA GLY A 883 13.62 21.66 9.35
C GLY A 883 12.50 22.55 8.84
N ILE A 884 11.31 22.43 9.42
CA ILE A 884 10.15 23.24 9.04
C ILE A 884 9.79 24.18 10.19
N LEU A 885 9.56 25.45 9.83
CA LEU A 885 9.25 26.50 10.76
C LEU A 885 7.74 26.55 11.04
N PHE A 886 7.34 26.56 12.31
CA PHE A 886 5.96 26.91 12.67
C PHE A 886 5.73 28.40 12.40
N PRO A 887 4.56 28.80 11.86
CA PRO A 887 4.24 30.21 11.74
C PRO A 887 4.26 30.89 13.12
N PRO A 888 4.61 32.19 13.18
CA PRO A 888 4.71 32.92 14.45
C PRO A 888 3.41 32.80 15.25
N ALA A 889 3.53 32.64 16.57
CA ALA A 889 2.36 32.64 17.45
C ALA A 889 1.55 33.93 17.25
N ALA A 890 0.22 33.83 17.21
CA ALA A 890 -0.68 34.95 16.88
C ALA A 890 -0.53 36.19 17.79
N SER A 891 0.10 36.04 18.96
CA SER A 891 0.39 37.12 19.92
C SER A 891 1.75 37.81 19.73
N SER A 892 2.60 37.34 18.80
CA SER A 892 3.95 37.89 18.55
C SER A 892 3.91 39.27 17.89
N ASP A 893 4.99 40.04 18.06
CA ASP A 893 5.10 41.37 17.45
C ASP A 893 5.30 41.34 15.94
N GLU A 894 5.78 40.23 15.37
CA GLU A 894 5.83 40.00 13.92
C GLU A 894 4.42 39.87 13.31
N CYS A 895 3.51 39.23 14.04
CA CYS A 895 2.11 39.11 13.65
C CYS A 895 1.42 40.49 13.61
N LYS A 896 1.69 41.33 14.61
CA LYS A 896 1.18 42.72 14.66
C LYS A 896 1.77 43.63 13.57
N ARG A 897 2.93 43.28 13.00
CA ARG A 897 3.59 44.00 11.89
C ARG A 897 3.15 43.50 10.49
N GLY A 898 2.21 42.56 10.40
CA GLY A 898 1.57 42.16 9.14
C GLY A 898 2.06 40.84 8.52
N ALA A 899 2.72 39.96 9.27
CA ALA A 899 3.03 38.60 8.82
C ALA A 899 1.78 37.69 8.78
N ASP A 900 1.78 36.64 7.95
CA ASP A 900 0.68 35.65 7.92
C ASP A 900 0.81 34.67 9.12
N CYS A 901 0.22 35.07 10.25
CA CYS A 901 0.27 34.35 11.52
C CYS A 901 -1.03 33.60 11.83
N ARG A 902 -1.68 33.10 10.78
CA ARG A 902 -2.80 32.16 10.98
C ARG A 902 -2.26 30.87 11.60
N THR A 903 -2.99 30.33 12.56
CA THR A 903 -2.66 29.07 13.23
C THR A 903 -2.42 27.94 12.21
N ASN A 904 -1.26 27.30 12.28
CA ASN A 904 -0.94 26.08 11.54
C ASN A 904 -0.42 25.04 12.53
N PHE A 905 -0.80 23.78 12.32
CA PHE A 905 -0.36 22.67 13.14
C PHE A 905 -0.02 21.49 12.25
N TRP A 906 0.88 20.66 12.74
CA TRP A 906 1.19 19.39 12.11
C TRP A 906 0.44 18.28 12.82
N SER A 907 -0.10 17.29 12.10
CA SER A 907 -0.77 16.16 12.73
C SER A 907 -0.47 14.83 12.04
N LEU A 908 -0.54 13.76 12.82
CA LEU A 908 -0.40 12.38 12.37
C LEU A 908 -1.55 11.52 12.91
N SER A 909 -2.15 10.71 12.04
CA SER A 909 -3.15 9.72 12.43
C SER A 909 -2.48 8.41 12.83
N VAL A 910 -2.76 7.92 14.03
CA VAL A 910 -2.29 6.64 14.57
C VAL A 910 -3.39 5.57 14.43
N PRO A 911 -3.04 4.28 14.30
CA PRO A 911 -4.02 3.22 14.05
C PRO A 911 -4.85 2.85 15.28
N ASP A 912 -4.30 3.07 16.48
CA ASP A 912 -4.93 2.72 17.74
C ASP A 912 -4.92 3.91 18.69
N ASN A 913 -5.91 3.98 19.58
CA ASN A 913 -5.83 4.82 20.77
C ASN A 913 -4.88 4.19 21.80
N GLY A 914 -4.38 5.01 22.73
CA GLY A 914 -3.50 4.56 23.80
C GLY A 914 -2.43 5.58 24.16
N ARG A 915 -1.50 5.18 25.01
CA ARG A 915 -0.40 6.03 25.43
C ARG A 915 0.71 6.00 24.38
N TYR A 916 1.12 7.17 23.93
CA TYR A 916 2.20 7.34 22.96
C TYR A 916 3.30 8.19 23.56
N ARG A 917 4.54 7.75 23.40
CA ARG A 917 5.71 8.57 23.62
C ARG A 917 6.04 9.32 22.33
N VAL A 918 6.07 10.64 22.41
CA VAL A 918 6.36 11.56 21.31
C VAL A 918 7.64 12.32 21.63
N GLU A 919 8.69 12.08 20.86
CA GLU A 919 9.98 12.78 20.95
C GLU A 919 10.11 13.73 19.76
N VAL A 920 10.17 15.04 20.00
CA VAL A 920 10.30 16.06 18.96
C VAL A 920 11.62 16.79 19.12
N GLN A 921 12.44 16.80 18.07
CA GLN A 921 13.69 17.55 18.04
C GLN A 921 13.46 18.95 17.46
N LEU A 922 13.74 19.95 18.28
CA LEU A 922 13.74 21.38 17.95
C LEU A 922 15.17 21.84 17.60
N GLY A 923 15.29 22.86 16.76
CA GLY A 923 16.59 23.39 16.37
C GLY A 923 16.57 24.85 15.94
N ASN A 924 17.75 25.45 15.90
CA ASN A 924 17.98 26.73 15.24
C ASN A 924 19.12 26.59 14.20
N PRO A 925 18.86 25.92 13.05
CA PRO A 925 19.92 25.57 12.11
C PRO A 925 20.43 26.76 11.28
N CYS A 926 19.61 27.79 11.09
CA CYS A 926 19.86 28.87 10.13
C CYS A 926 20.05 30.27 10.77
N SER A 927 19.37 30.59 11.88
CA SER A 927 19.34 31.97 12.36
C SER A 927 20.69 32.39 12.96
N PRO A 928 21.20 33.60 12.66
CA PRO A 928 22.37 34.16 13.32
C PRO A 928 22.09 34.59 14.78
N THR A 929 20.82 34.78 15.14
CA THR A 929 20.39 35.13 16.49
C THR A 929 19.81 33.92 17.22
N ALA A 930 19.86 33.93 18.55
CA ALA A 930 19.24 32.89 19.36
C ALA A 930 17.71 32.96 19.23
N ALA A 931 17.06 31.81 19.04
CA ALA A 931 15.61 31.68 18.88
C ALA A 931 14.99 31.08 20.15
N THR A 932 13.86 31.62 20.59
CA THR A 932 13.12 31.08 21.74
C THR A 932 12.03 30.14 21.23
N ASN A 933 12.04 28.88 21.66
CA ASN A 933 11.20 27.83 21.09
C ASN A 933 10.06 27.44 22.04
N TYR A 934 8.87 27.24 21.47
CA TYR A 934 7.64 26.83 22.15
C TYR A 934 6.96 25.70 21.38
N LEU A 935 6.68 24.57 22.04
CA LEU A 935 6.03 23.42 21.40
C LEU A 935 5.05 22.77 22.37
N GLN A 936 3.90 22.38 21.84
CA GLN A 936 2.88 21.58 22.50
C GLN A 936 2.55 20.32 21.69
N VAL A 937 2.33 19.21 22.37
CA VAL A 937 1.83 17.94 21.81
C VAL A 937 0.44 17.68 22.38
N ASN A 938 -0.59 17.61 21.53
CA ASN A 938 -2.00 17.50 21.95
C ASN A 938 -2.38 18.50 23.08
N GLY A 939 -1.90 19.74 22.97
CA GLY A 939 -2.15 20.80 23.96
C GLY A 939 -1.28 20.73 25.23
N THR A 940 -0.47 19.68 25.41
CA THR A 940 0.48 19.58 26.54
C THR A 940 1.78 20.31 26.18
N PRO A 941 2.23 21.31 26.94
CA PRO A 941 3.47 22.03 26.66
C PRO A 941 4.70 21.17 26.94
N VAL A 942 5.55 20.98 25.92
CA VAL A 942 6.77 20.15 25.97
C VAL A 942 8.05 20.95 25.81
N ALA A 943 7.96 22.14 25.22
CA ALA A 943 9.02 23.14 25.21
C ALA A 943 8.39 24.50 25.51
N HIS A 944 8.93 25.21 26.50
CA HIS A 944 8.44 26.52 26.90
C HIS A 944 9.64 27.44 27.18
N GLY A 945 9.87 28.43 26.30
CA GLY A 945 10.95 29.39 26.48
C GLY A 945 12.36 28.85 26.21
N VAL A 946 12.49 27.78 25.41
CA VAL A 946 13.80 27.15 25.18
C VAL A 946 14.63 27.98 24.20
N LYS A 947 15.67 28.66 24.71
CA LYS A 947 16.55 29.51 23.91
C LYS A 947 17.65 28.68 23.22
N LEU A 948 17.65 28.65 21.89
CA LEU A 948 18.61 27.89 21.08
C LEU A 948 19.49 28.83 20.24
N GLU A 949 20.80 28.78 20.48
CA GLU A 949 21.82 29.43 19.65
C GLU A 949 21.95 28.73 18.27
N LYS A 950 22.62 29.39 17.33
CA LYS A 950 22.88 28.86 15.98
C LYS A 950 23.52 27.46 16.04
N GLY A 951 22.91 26.50 15.36
CA GLY A 951 23.39 25.11 15.28
C GLY A 951 23.19 24.29 16.56
N ARG A 952 22.39 24.76 17.53
CA ARG A 952 21.99 23.99 18.72
C ARG A 952 20.62 23.34 18.51
N PHE A 953 20.44 22.21 19.18
CA PHE A 953 19.24 21.37 19.11
C PHE A 953 18.76 21.00 20.51
N TYR A 954 17.46 20.75 20.66
CA TYR A 954 16.83 20.34 21.90
C TYR A 954 15.77 19.27 21.61
N VAL A 955 15.75 18.19 22.37
CA VAL A 955 14.74 17.14 22.23
C VAL A 955 13.70 17.32 23.34
N ALA A 956 12.46 17.53 22.95
CA ALA A 956 11.30 17.57 23.83
C ALA A 956 10.60 16.21 23.78
N THR A 957 10.30 15.63 24.94
CA THR A 957 9.61 14.33 25.04
C THR A 957 8.31 14.50 25.80
N ALA A 958 7.23 13.90 25.30
CA ALA A 958 5.98 13.78 26.03
C ALA A 958 5.37 12.39 25.88
N ASP A 959 4.83 11.90 26.99
CA ASP A 959 3.94 10.74 26.99
C ASP A 959 2.51 11.30 26.95
N VAL A 960 1.81 11.12 25.82
CA VAL A 960 0.46 11.62 25.58
C VAL A 960 -0.52 10.48 25.44
N ASP A 961 -1.67 10.58 26.11
CA ASP A 961 -2.77 9.66 25.93
C ASP A 961 -3.59 10.12 24.71
N VAL A 962 -3.58 9.33 23.64
CA VAL A 962 -4.27 9.61 22.37
C VAL A 962 -5.63 8.93 22.37
N THR A 963 -6.70 9.73 22.33
CA THR A 963 -8.10 9.27 22.36
C THR A 963 -8.80 9.33 21.00
N ASP A 964 -8.31 10.17 20.09
CA ASP A 964 -9.00 10.49 18.83
C ASP A 964 -8.22 9.97 17.62
N LYS A 965 -7.34 8.98 17.83
CA LYS A 965 -6.43 8.41 16.84
C LYS A 965 -5.55 9.46 16.12
N ILE A 966 -5.35 10.64 16.72
CA ILE A 966 -4.58 11.76 16.13
C ILE A 966 -3.60 12.34 17.17
N ILE A 967 -2.37 12.58 16.73
CA ILE A 967 -1.36 13.36 17.45
C ILE A 967 -1.17 14.69 16.71
N VAL A 968 -1.20 15.80 17.44
CA VAL A 968 -1.10 17.17 16.94
C VAL A 968 0.10 17.87 17.58
N LEU A 969 0.96 18.45 16.75
CA LEU A 969 2.05 19.33 17.16
C LEU A 969 1.68 20.78 16.83
N SER A 970 1.77 21.67 17.80
CA SER A 970 1.48 23.09 17.63
C SER A 970 2.47 23.95 18.41
N SER A 971 2.72 25.18 17.93
CA SER A 971 3.55 26.16 18.62
C SER A 971 2.67 27.26 19.20
N LEU A 972 2.58 27.33 20.52
CA LEU A 972 1.80 28.33 21.24
C LEU A 972 2.61 28.87 22.42
N CYS A 973 2.76 30.20 22.47
CA CYS A 973 3.53 30.92 23.48
C CYS A 973 2.67 31.38 24.69
N ASP A 974 1.35 31.45 24.54
CA ASP A 974 0.42 31.92 25.59
C ASP A 974 -0.21 30.75 26.34
N ILE A 975 0.07 30.60 27.64
CA ILE A 975 -0.45 29.51 28.47
C ILE A 975 -1.28 30.04 29.67
N THR A 976 -1.24 31.35 29.98
CA THR A 976 -1.80 31.85 31.25
C THR A 976 -2.49 33.22 31.17
N GLY A 977 -2.63 33.85 30.00
CA GLY A 977 -3.41 35.07 29.85
C GLY A 977 -2.83 36.29 30.56
N ASN A 978 -1.58 36.24 31.01
CA ASN A 978 -0.92 37.38 31.63
C ASN A 978 0.61 37.31 31.44
N THR A 979 1.12 37.85 30.33
CA THR A 979 2.40 38.60 30.21
C THR A 979 2.70 38.90 28.73
N LYS A 980 2.76 40.19 28.38
CA LYS A 980 3.17 40.72 27.07
C LYS A 980 4.66 40.48 26.74
N GLU A 981 5.46 40.01 27.71
CA GLU A 981 6.93 39.97 27.62
C GLU A 981 7.53 38.64 27.12
N LEU A 982 6.74 37.58 26.91
CA LEU A 982 7.29 36.23 26.64
C LEU A 982 7.45 35.82 25.17
N CYS A 983 6.95 36.59 24.19
CA CYS A 983 6.85 36.11 22.79
C CYS A 983 7.59 36.95 21.73
N GLU A 984 8.47 37.89 22.12
CA GLU A 984 9.14 38.79 21.16
C GLU A 984 10.09 38.06 20.18
N ASP A 985 10.73 36.94 20.59
CA ASP A 985 11.70 36.17 19.79
C ASP A 985 11.28 34.70 19.56
N ALA A 986 9.97 34.42 19.51
CA ALA A 986 9.43 33.06 19.44
C ALA A 986 9.53 32.46 18.02
N VAL A 987 10.50 31.59 17.77
CA VAL A 987 10.75 30.95 16.47
C VAL A 987 11.00 29.46 16.70
N THR A 988 9.99 28.63 16.41
CA THR A 988 10.04 27.18 16.64
C THR A 988 10.26 26.44 15.33
N THR A 989 11.43 25.82 15.16
CA THR A 989 11.73 24.95 14.01
C THR A 989 11.77 23.50 14.46
N ILE A 990 10.96 22.64 13.83
CA ILE A 990 11.00 21.19 14.05
C ILE A 990 11.92 20.52 13.03
N MET A 991 12.79 19.64 13.52
CA MET A 991 13.78 18.92 12.72
C MET A 991 13.32 17.49 12.44
N ASN A 992 12.84 16.79 13.48
CA ASN A 992 12.34 15.42 13.37
C ASN A 992 11.41 15.07 14.55
N VAL A 993 10.61 14.01 14.39
CA VAL A 993 9.75 13.45 15.43
C VAL A 993 9.79 11.92 15.43
N ILE A 994 9.81 11.32 16.61
CA ILE A 994 9.66 9.89 16.84
C ILE A 994 8.40 9.68 17.68
N ILE A 995 7.54 8.75 17.26
CA ILE A 995 6.28 8.42 17.94
C ILE A 995 6.28 6.92 18.18
N GLU A 996 6.11 6.50 19.43
CA GLU A 996 6.10 5.09 19.83
C GLU A 996 4.91 4.81 20.75
N LYS A 997 4.13 3.79 20.45
CA LYS A 997 3.06 3.33 21.35
C LYS A 997 3.71 2.61 22.53
N MET A 998 3.38 3.06 23.75
CA MET A 998 3.92 2.55 25.01
C MET A 998 3.21 1.29 25.49
#